data_AF-A0A7G6T5S3-F1
#
_entry.id   AF-A0A7G6T5S3-F1
#
_cell.length_a   1.000
_cell.length_b   1.000
_cell.length_c   1.000
_cell.angle_alpha   90.00
_cell.angle_beta   90.00
_cell.angle_gamma   90.00
#
_symmetry.space_group_name_H-M   'P 1'
#
loop_
_entity.id
_entity.type
_entity.pdbx_description
1 polymer ?
#
loop_
_entity_poly.entity_id
_entity_poly.type
_entity_poly.pdbx_seq_one_letter_code
_entity_poly.pdbx_strand_id
1 'polypeptide(L)'
;MIRIDKIRIQEFRGIRDLTLNLKGQNFAACGPNGTGKSGIVDAIEFALTGNISRLSGAGTGGLSVKAHGPHVDSRNKPEAALVTLDVTIPALGNKKAQISRTVKAASAPEINPADRDVIAAFESVNLHPEFVLSRRELIRYVLSEPGQRSKQVQTLLRLDDIEKLRSVLQKISNAATRDLPGLERVEKDAIRNLLAVLDTAQLTKRSILETVNPRRELLGLAPLSDLDASTSVKDGLTTSAANAPGRVPKIQAGADLVTLREAIQALQSDAFKQVCSTADANAAELGRDADSLNGLSREALLKSALELYDGTTCPVCDTPFEPDAFGGHLAGKLSHLEEVSRRRAALEMELKPVLDSIHTAGTALNTMINHAGLFSPKIDAHALTELTTIIRGRYQQLQKLLPLEDTRTVLAAAHIVSDIEPTMAALDTAIAAIPEPTKQDAARDFLVLAQERLEHYRTARLKFVAGTLRAERAAKVSDIYGTVTTAALEKIYKDVETAFASYYRKINEEDEKAFTAKLMPSIGKLAFDVDFYGRGHFPPGAYHSEGHQDGMGLCLYLALMNHLLGVNFTFAVLDDVLMSVDAGHRRQVCTLLKEKFPNTQFIFTTHDEIWLRHMKSEGLIKGRNFAHFRTWTVEFGPTEWDDRDVWAELDGHLAKNEVRAAAALLRHHLEHFAKEACDRLRANVEFRGDAQFMLGDLLPNATSSLGELLKKAKAAASSWNQKDVVERITAIEATFTEAKIKTGYENWQINTAVHFNEWADLNKEDFVPVVSSFRAFTGAFTCQTCNEMFFVAPDRGRKEGLRCGCGALNLNLLQKGT
;
A
#
# COMPACT_ATOMS: atom_id res chain seq x y z
N MET A 1 3.65 -12.62 -17.24
CA MET A 1 2.57 -13.28 -16.46
C MET A 1 2.24 -14.65 -17.06
N ILE A 2 1.47 -15.44 -16.30
CA ILE A 2 1.27 -16.89 -16.45
C ILE A 2 -0.21 -17.23 -16.73
N ARG A 3 -0.51 -18.51 -16.99
CA ARG A 3 -1.86 -19.11 -16.94
C ARG A 3 -1.78 -20.41 -16.13
N ILE A 4 -2.71 -20.64 -15.22
CA ILE A 4 -2.75 -21.82 -14.36
C ILE A 4 -3.43 -22.97 -15.10
N ASP A 5 -2.72 -24.08 -15.26
CA ASP A 5 -3.22 -25.32 -15.83
C ASP A 5 -3.80 -26.25 -14.76
N LYS A 6 -3.13 -26.32 -13.61
CA LYS A 6 -3.51 -27.20 -12.50
C LYS A 6 -3.05 -26.61 -11.17
N ILE A 7 -3.84 -26.84 -10.13
CA ILE A 7 -3.45 -26.56 -8.75
C ILE A 7 -3.62 -27.83 -7.91
N ARG A 8 -2.64 -28.10 -7.05
CA ARG A 8 -2.72 -29.10 -5.97
C ARG A 8 -2.48 -28.41 -4.64
N ILE A 9 -3.35 -28.66 -3.68
CA ILE A 9 -3.34 -28.06 -2.34
C ILE A 9 -3.33 -29.19 -1.33
N GLN A 10 -2.40 -29.20 -0.38
CA GLN A 10 -2.30 -30.22 0.65
C GLN A 10 -2.10 -29.58 2.02
N GLU A 11 -2.85 -30.05 3.02
CA GLU A 11 -2.80 -29.62 4.43
C GLU A 11 -2.69 -28.11 4.62
N PHE A 12 -3.45 -27.34 3.84
CA PHE A 12 -3.37 -25.88 3.76
C PHE A 12 -4.73 -25.25 4.04
N ARG A 13 -4.79 -24.33 5.00
CA ARG A 13 -6.01 -23.63 5.44
C ARG A 13 -7.13 -24.60 5.82
N GLY A 14 -8.24 -24.63 5.10
CA GLY A 14 -9.31 -25.61 5.32
C GLY A 14 -9.18 -26.86 4.45
N ILE A 15 -8.08 -27.06 3.72
CA ILE A 15 -7.98 -28.07 2.67
C ILE A 15 -7.00 -29.16 3.10
N ARG A 16 -7.43 -30.42 3.01
CA ARG A 16 -6.62 -31.61 3.31
C ARG A 16 -5.82 -32.07 2.09
N ASP A 17 -6.52 -32.43 1.01
CA ASP A 17 -5.95 -32.64 -0.31
C ASP A 17 -7.01 -32.23 -1.35
N LEU A 18 -6.65 -31.34 -2.27
CA LEU A 18 -7.52 -30.92 -3.36
C LEU A 18 -6.70 -30.72 -4.63
N THR A 19 -7.19 -31.25 -5.75
CA THR A 19 -6.56 -31.08 -7.05
C THR A 19 -7.58 -30.59 -8.07
N LEU A 20 -7.34 -29.41 -8.66
CA LEU A 20 -8.21 -28.82 -9.68
C LEU A 20 -7.47 -28.66 -11.00
N ASN A 21 -8.12 -29.04 -12.11
CA ASN A 21 -7.57 -28.94 -13.47
C ASN A 21 -8.24 -27.81 -14.25
N LEU A 22 -7.58 -26.66 -14.33
CA LEU A 22 -8.10 -25.43 -14.94
C LEU A 22 -7.79 -25.30 -16.43
N LYS A 23 -6.78 -26.06 -16.92
CA LYS A 23 -6.39 -26.17 -18.33
C LYS A 23 -6.03 -24.84 -19.01
N GLY A 24 -5.55 -23.85 -18.24
CA GLY A 24 -5.21 -22.52 -18.74
C GLY A 24 -6.42 -21.72 -19.24
N GLN A 25 -7.64 -22.13 -18.88
CA GLN A 25 -8.90 -21.49 -19.24
C GLN A 25 -9.57 -20.87 -18.02
N ASN A 26 -10.57 -20.01 -18.25
CA ASN A 26 -11.38 -19.46 -17.16
C ASN A 26 -12.03 -20.58 -16.36
N PHE A 27 -11.97 -20.47 -15.04
CA PHE A 27 -12.43 -21.50 -14.11
C PHE A 27 -13.32 -20.89 -13.03
N ALA A 28 -14.31 -21.63 -12.55
CA ALA A 28 -15.17 -21.18 -11.44
C ALA A 28 -15.29 -22.23 -10.33
N ALA A 29 -15.07 -21.84 -9.10
CA ALA A 29 -15.39 -22.61 -7.90
C ALA A 29 -16.70 -22.08 -7.31
N CYS A 30 -17.74 -22.93 -7.26
CA CYS A 30 -19.07 -22.56 -6.79
C CYS A 30 -19.48 -23.41 -5.58
N GLY A 31 -20.21 -22.85 -4.63
CA GLY A 31 -20.76 -23.60 -3.49
C GLY A 31 -21.12 -22.70 -2.30
N PRO A 32 -21.91 -23.16 -1.32
CA PRO A 32 -22.33 -22.35 -0.16
C PRO A 32 -21.18 -21.69 0.62
N ASN A 33 -21.48 -20.68 1.43
CA ASN A 33 -20.48 -20.09 2.33
C ASN A 33 -19.90 -21.12 3.30
N GLY A 34 -18.60 -21.02 3.60
CA GLY A 34 -17.91 -21.98 4.47
C GLY A 34 -17.44 -23.27 3.79
N THR A 35 -17.72 -23.49 2.51
CA THR A 35 -17.31 -24.71 1.78
C THR A 35 -15.84 -24.75 1.34
N GLY A 36 -14.98 -23.84 1.81
CA GLY A 36 -13.54 -23.83 1.49
C GLY A 36 -13.12 -23.13 0.18
N LYS A 37 -14.04 -22.51 -0.58
CA LYS A 37 -13.76 -21.82 -1.86
C LYS A 37 -12.62 -20.79 -1.77
N SER A 38 -12.67 -19.88 -0.80
CA SER A 38 -11.64 -18.86 -0.61
C SER A 38 -10.28 -19.46 -0.21
N GLY A 39 -10.24 -20.72 0.25
CA GLY A 39 -8.99 -21.46 0.46
C GLY A 39 -8.23 -21.71 -0.85
N ILE A 40 -8.92 -21.81 -1.99
CA ILE A 40 -8.29 -21.91 -3.32
C ILE A 40 -7.61 -20.58 -3.67
N VAL A 41 -8.26 -19.46 -3.37
CA VAL A 41 -7.72 -18.11 -3.59
C VAL A 41 -6.48 -17.89 -2.74
N ASP A 42 -6.57 -18.19 -1.44
CA ASP A 42 -5.44 -18.15 -0.50
C ASP A 42 -4.28 -19.03 -0.99
N ALA A 43 -4.57 -20.21 -1.55
CA ALA A 43 -3.53 -21.14 -2.03
C ALA A 43 -2.82 -20.63 -3.29
N ILE A 44 -3.56 -20.08 -4.25
CA ILE A 44 -2.99 -19.47 -5.45
C ILE A 44 -2.10 -18.27 -5.08
N GLU A 45 -2.61 -17.38 -4.22
CA GLU A 45 -1.87 -16.23 -3.73
C GLU A 45 -0.57 -16.68 -3.03
N PHE A 46 -0.68 -17.67 -2.14
CA PHE A 46 0.44 -18.20 -1.38
C PHE A 46 1.50 -18.84 -2.28
N ALA A 47 1.11 -19.67 -3.25
CA ALA A 47 2.08 -20.31 -4.13
C ALA A 47 2.92 -19.28 -4.91
N LEU A 48 2.28 -18.21 -5.39
CA LEU A 48 2.92 -17.18 -6.21
C LEU A 48 3.70 -16.15 -5.39
N THR A 49 3.18 -15.73 -4.24
CA THR A 49 3.75 -14.61 -3.46
C THR A 49 4.42 -15.04 -2.16
N GLY A 50 3.95 -16.14 -1.55
CA GLY A 50 4.33 -16.56 -0.20
C GLY A 50 3.56 -15.88 0.91
N ASN A 51 2.67 -14.95 0.56
CA ASN A 51 1.79 -14.28 1.50
C ASN A 51 0.35 -14.74 1.32
N ILE A 52 -0.49 -14.42 2.30
CA ILE A 52 -1.95 -14.58 2.23
C ILE A 52 -2.55 -13.25 2.71
N SER A 53 -3.15 -12.48 1.80
CA SER A 53 -3.65 -11.12 2.07
C SER A 53 -4.76 -11.07 3.13
N ARG A 54 -5.43 -12.20 3.39
CA ARG A 54 -6.39 -12.33 4.50
C ARG A 54 -5.73 -12.45 5.88
N LEU A 55 -4.45 -12.85 5.93
CA LEU A 55 -3.66 -12.99 7.16
C LEU A 55 -2.71 -11.82 7.40
N SER A 56 -2.74 -10.81 6.54
CA SER A 56 -1.89 -9.61 6.63
C SER A 56 -2.70 -8.31 6.51
N GLY A 57 -2.19 -7.22 7.07
CA GLY A 57 -2.77 -5.88 6.97
C GLY A 57 -3.51 -5.41 8.22
N ALA A 58 -4.29 -4.34 8.08
CA ALA A 58 -5.06 -3.77 9.18
C ALA A 58 -6.09 -4.79 9.70
N GLY A 59 -6.14 -4.97 11.03
CA GLY A 59 -7.05 -5.90 11.71
C GLY A 59 -6.53 -7.34 11.87
N THR A 60 -5.27 -7.65 11.49
CA THR A 60 -4.73 -9.02 11.52
C THR A 60 -3.59 -9.24 12.54
N GLY A 61 -3.52 -8.44 13.62
CA GLY A 61 -2.37 -8.41 14.55
C GLY A 61 -1.99 -9.72 15.25
N GLY A 62 -2.86 -10.73 15.24
CA GLY A 62 -2.58 -12.09 15.75
C GLY A 62 -2.41 -13.16 14.67
N LEU A 63 -2.52 -12.80 13.39
CA LEU A 63 -2.50 -13.74 12.27
C LEU A 63 -1.13 -13.74 11.59
N SER A 64 -0.74 -14.90 11.06
CA SER A 64 0.47 -15.06 10.26
C SER A 64 0.38 -16.28 9.37
N VAL A 65 1.04 -16.25 8.22
CA VAL A 65 1.12 -17.39 7.29
C VAL A 65 1.74 -18.61 7.98
N LYS A 66 2.76 -18.42 8.81
CA LYS A 66 3.44 -19.53 9.51
C LYS A 66 2.51 -20.30 10.44
N ALA A 67 1.68 -19.59 11.22
CA ALA A 67 0.80 -20.21 12.21
C ALA A 67 -0.57 -20.61 11.65
N HIS A 68 -1.06 -19.91 10.63
CA HIS A 68 -2.44 -20.05 10.13
C HIS A 68 -2.55 -20.42 8.65
N GLY A 69 -1.41 -20.58 7.96
CA GLY A 69 -1.34 -21.15 6.61
C GLY A 69 -1.59 -22.66 6.59
N PRO A 70 -1.00 -23.47 7.49
CA PRO A 70 -1.27 -24.90 7.54
C PRO A 70 -2.70 -25.19 7.97
N HIS A 71 -3.20 -26.38 7.64
CA HIS A 71 -4.46 -26.88 8.15
C HIS A 71 -4.47 -26.91 9.69
N VAL A 72 -5.62 -26.71 10.33
CA VAL A 72 -5.72 -26.60 11.80
C VAL A 72 -5.10 -27.80 12.52
N ASP A 73 -5.30 -29.01 12.00
CA ASP A 73 -4.72 -30.25 12.55
C ASP A 73 -3.27 -30.50 12.14
N SER A 74 -2.75 -29.70 11.20
CA SER A 74 -1.37 -29.72 10.73
C SER A 74 -0.62 -28.42 11.11
N ARG A 75 -1.15 -27.62 12.05
CA ARG A 75 -0.57 -26.34 12.48
C ARG A 75 0.89 -26.43 12.94
N ASN A 76 1.27 -27.56 13.51
CA ASN A 76 2.63 -27.83 14.01
C ASN A 76 3.54 -28.48 12.95
N LYS A 77 3.04 -28.72 11.73
CA LYS A 77 3.74 -29.37 10.62
C LYS A 77 3.69 -28.48 9.36
N PRO A 78 4.32 -27.29 9.39
CA PRO A 78 4.27 -26.35 8.26
C PRO A 78 4.92 -26.89 6.98
N GLU A 79 5.74 -27.95 7.05
CA GLU A 79 6.26 -28.68 5.89
C GLU A 79 5.22 -29.55 5.17
N ALA A 80 4.15 -29.98 5.84
CA ALA A 80 3.09 -30.76 5.22
C ALA A 80 2.13 -29.89 4.40
N ALA A 81 2.02 -28.61 4.77
CA ALA A 81 1.20 -27.62 4.09
C ALA A 81 1.89 -27.16 2.79
N LEU A 82 1.43 -27.70 1.66
CA LEU A 82 2.06 -27.56 0.34
C LEU A 82 1.04 -27.11 -0.70
N VAL A 83 1.43 -26.13 -1.53
CA VAL A 83 0.68 -25.75 -2.72
C VAL A 83 1.58 -25.85 -3.94
N THR A 84 1.09 -26.51 -5.00
CA THR A 84 1.77 -26.65 -6.28
C THR A 84 0.88 -26.15 -7.41
N LEU A 85 1.43 -25.30 -8.28
CA LEU A 85 0.78 -24.81 -9.49
C LEU A 85 1.55 -25.29 -10.72
N ASP A 86 0.84 -25.94 -11.64
CA ASP A 86 1.32 -26.15 -13.00
C ASP A 86 0.81 -25.00 -13.86
N VAL A 87 1.70 -24.36 -14.60
CA VAL A 87 1.40 -23.13 -15.33
C VAL A 87 1.96 -23.16 -16.75
N THR A 88 1.33 -22.37 -17.61
CA THR A 88 1.82 -22.01 -18.94
C THR A 88 2.27 -20.55 -18.90
N ILE A 89 3.40 -20.24 -19.54
CA ILE A 89 3.93 -18.87 -19.65
C ILE A 89 3.80 -18.41 -21.11
N PRO A 90 2.75 -17.64 -21.47
CA PRO A 90 2.51 -17.25 -22.86
C PRO A 90 3.66 -16.46 -23.50
N ALA A 91 4.29 -15.57 -22.74
CA ALA A 91 5.41 -14.74 -23.20
C ALA A 91 6.66 -15.55 -23.60
N LEU A 92 6.77 -16.80 -23.14
CA LEU A 92 7.87 -17.72 -23.46
C LEU A 92 7.41 -18.79 -24.47
N GLY A 93 6.50 -18.46 -25.38
CA GLY A 93 6.00 -19.41 -26.38
C GLY A 93 5.15 -20.52 -25.77
N ASN A 94 4.37 -20.21 -24.74
CA ASN A 94 3.56 -21.17 -23.98
C ASN A 94 4.39 -22.27 -23.28
N LYS A 95 5.61 -21.94 -22.85
CA LYS A 95 6.45 -22.83 -22.04
C LYS A 95 5.72 -23.26 -20.77
N LYS A 96 5.78 -24.54 -20.44
CA LYS A 96 5.22 -25.10 -19.20
C LYS A 96 6.23 -24.97 -18.07
N ALA A 97 5.74 -24.62 -16.89
CA ALA A 97 6.53 -24.56 -15.66
C ALA A 97 5.67 -24.98 -14.46
N GLN A 98 6.32 -25.30 -13.37
CA GLN A 98 5.70 -25.62 -12.09
C GLN A 98 6.34 -24.74 -11.00
N ILE A 99 5.51 -24.24 -10.09
CA ILE A 99 5.94 -23.60 -8.85
C ILE A 99 5.31 -24.32 -7.67
N SER A 100 6.13 -24.66 -6.67
CA SER A 100 5.70 -25.34 -5.45
C SER A 100 6.20 -24.60 -4.21
N ARG A 101 5.37 -24.49 -3.18
CA ARG A 101 5.71 -23.78 -1.95
C ARG A 101 5.13 -24.48 -0.73
N THR A 102 5.97 -24.70 0.29
CA THR A 102 5.52 -25.14 1.62
C THR A 102 5.42 -23.95 2.56
N VAL A 103 4.56 -24.03 3.60
CA VAL A 103 4.49 -22.98 4.63
C VAL A 103 5.83 -22.84 5.38
N LYS A 104 6.56 -23.95 5.55
CA LYS A 104 7.91 -23.92 6.16
C LYS A 104 8.91 -23.08 5.35
N ALA A 105 8.82 -23.13 4.02
CA ALA A 105 9.69 -22.40 3.10
C ALA A 105 8.91 -21.32 2.32
N ALA A 106 8.08 -20.55 3.02
CA ALA A 106 7.18 -19.57 2.40
C ALA A 106 7.88 -18.47 1.57
N SER A 107 9.17 -18.21 1.73
CA SER A 107 9.92 -17.23 0.92
C SER A 107 10.82 -17.84 -0.15
N ALA A 108 10.89 -19.17 -0.24
CA ALA A 108 11.80 -19.90 -1.13
C ALA A 108 11.02 -20.99 -1.89
N PRO A 109 10.27 -20.63 -2.95
CA PRO A 109 9.53 -21.60 -3.74
C PRO A 109 10.47 -22.49 -4.58
N GLU A 110 10.06 -23.72 -4.82
CA GLU A 110 10.69 -24.63 -5.77
C GLU A 110 10.08 -24.40 -7.16
N ILE A 111 10.92 -24.20 -8.18
CA ILE A 111 10.50 -23.89 -9.56
C ILE A 111 11.12 -24.90 -10.53
N ASN A 112 10.31 -25.45 -11.44
CA ASN A 112 10.76 -26.41 -12.44
C ASN A 112 10.12 -26.14 -13.82
N PRO A 113 10.91 -25.93 -14.90
CA PRO A 113 12.36 -25.79 -14.91
C PRO A 113 12.81 -24.46 -14.28
N ALA A 114 13.94 -24.46 -13.58
CA ALA A 114 14.53 -23.28 -12.93
C ALA A 114 15.34 -22.41 -13.91
N ASP A 115 14.83 -22.25 -15.12
CA ASP A 115 15.47 -21.41 -16.14
C ASP A 115 15.32 -19.92 -15.76
N ARG A 116 16.31 -19.09 -16.11
CA ARG A 116 16.33 -17.67 -15.75
C ARG A 116 15.08 -16.91 -16.23
N ASP A 117 14.57 -17.25 -17.41
CA ASP A 117 13.36 -16.64 -17.99
C ASP A 117 12.07 -17.06 -17.26
N VAL A 118 11.99 -18.32 -16.82
CA VAL A 118 10.88 -18.84 -16.02
C VAL A 118 10.86 -18.22 -14.62
N ILE A 119 12.03 -18.14 -13.96
CA ILE A 119 12.16 -17.48 -12.65
C ILE A 119 11.73 -16.01 -12.76
N ALA A 120 12.23 -15.28 -13.77
CA ALA A 120 11.84 -13.90 -14.02
C ALA A 120 10.33 -13.73 -14.26
N ALA A 121 9.67 -14.71 -14.89
CA ALA A 121 8.21 -14.67 -15.08
C ALA A 121 7.44 -14.81 -13.77
N PHE A 122 7.88 -15.65 -12.83
CA PHE A 122 7.29 -15.75 -11.49
C PHE A 122 7.63 -14.54 -10.62
N GLU A 123 8.85 -14.03 -10.67
CA GLU A 123 9.22 -12.78 -10.00
C GLU A 123 8.37 -11.61 -10.49
N SER A 124 8.12 -11.53 -11.80
CA SER A 124 7.22 -10.52 -12.38
C SER A 124 5.79 -10.65 -11.83
N VAL A 125 5.27 -11.86 -11.61
CA VAL A 125 3.95 -12.04 -10.97
C VAL A 125 4.00 -11.65 -9.49
N ASN A 126 5.08 -11.99 -8.78
CA ASN A 126 5.26 -11.61 -7.37
C ASN A 126 5.43 -10.09 -7.18
N LEU A 127 5.96 -9.38 -8.19
CA LEU A 127 6.04 -7.92 -8.24
C LEU A 127 4.67 -7.25 -8.48
N HIS A 128 3.65 -8.04 -8.84
CA HIS A 128 2.27 -7.61 -9.09
C HIS A 128 1.27 -8.53 -8.36
N PRO A 129 1.25 -8.56 -7.01
CA PRO A 129 0.35 -9.42 -6.23
C PRO A 129 -1.14 -9.04 -6.39
N GLU A 130 -1.44 -7.93 -7.08
CA GLU A 130 -2.79 -7.42 -7.33
C GLU A 130 -3.61 -8.29 -8.30
N PHE A 131 -3.17 -9.51 -8.62
CA PHE A 131 -3.97 -10.45 -9.42
C PHE A 131 -5.15 -11.03 -8.64
N VAL A 132 -5.19 -10.92 -7.31
CA VAL A 132 -6.36 -11.31 -6.50
C VAL A 132 -7.22 -10.09 -6.22
N LEU A 133 -8.53 -10.23 -6.47
CA LEU A 133 -9.52 -9.22 -6.16
C LEU A 133 -10.67 -9.85 -5.38
N SER A 134 -10.84 -9.44 -4.14
CA SER A 134 -11.95 -9.79 -3.25
C SER A 134 -12.93 -8.62 -3.13
N ARG A 135 -14.15 -8.87 -2.65
CA ARG A 135 -15.10 -7.79 -2.32
C ARG A 135 -14.51 -6.73 -1.38
N ARG A 136 -13.66 -7.15 -0.44
CA ARG A 136 -12.96 -6.23 0.49
C ARG A 136 -12.05 -5.24 -0.26
N GLU A 137 -11.36 -5.69 -1.30
CA GLU A 137 -10.50 -4.83 -2.13
C GLU A 137 -11.31 -3.93 -3.05
N LEU A 138 -12.39 -4.44 -3.65
CA LEU A 138 -13.32 -3.63 -4.45
C LEU A 138 -13.81 -2.40 -3.69
N ILE A 139 -14.36 -2.63 -2.50
CA ILE A 139 -14.89 -1.57 -1.64
C ILE A 139 -13.80 -0.57 -1.27
N ARG A 140 -12.58 -1.05 -0.99
CA ARG A 140 -11.44 -0.19 -0.67
C ARG A 140 -11.15 0.82 -1.79
N TYR A 141 -11.14 0.39 -3.06
CA TYR A 141 -10.87 1.32 -4.16
C TYR A 141 -11.96 2.38 -4.38
N VAL A 142 -13.21 2.07 -4.01
CA VAL A 142 -14.38 2.91 -4.29
C VAL A 142 -14.74 3.79 -3.10
N LEU A 143 -14.88 3.21 -1.90
CA LEU A 143 -15.46 3.86 -0.71
C LEU A 143 -14.42 4.37 0.30
N SER A 144 -13.12 4.11 0.11
CA SER A 144 -12.10 4.67 1.01
C SER A 144 -12.07 6.20 0.93
N GLU A 145 -11.73 6.85 2.04
CA GLU A 145 -11.43 8.29 2.09
C GLU A 145 -10.38 8.68 1.04
N PRO A 146 -10.41 9.92 0.50
CA PRO A 146 -9.52 10.34 -0.58
C PRO A 146 -8.03 10.09 -0.32
N GLY A 147 -7.56 10.26 0.92
CA GLY A 147 -6.17 10.00 1.29
C GLY A 147 -5.81 8.52 1.25
N GLN A 148 -6.68 7.64 1.77
CA GLN A 148 -6.48 6.19 1.74
C GLN A 148 -6.67 5.63 0.34
N ARG A 149 -7.64 6.13 -0.42
CA ARG A 149 -7.83 5.76 -1.83
C ARG A 149 -6.60 6.12 -2.66
N SER A 150 -6.04 7.31 -2.45
CA SER A 150 -4.79 7.71 -3.11
C SER A 150 -3.67 6.71 -2.84
N LYS A 151 -3.44 6.35 -1.57
CA LYS A 151 -2.44 5.35 -1.20
C LYS A 151 -2.72 3.99 -1.84
N GLN A 152 -3.94 3.49 -1.77
CA GLN A 152 -4.29 2.17 -2.32
C GLN A 152 -4.13 2.12 -3.84
N VAL A 153 -4.60 3.14 -4.56
CA VAL A 153 -4.45 3.23 -6.01
C VAL A 153 -2.98 3.46 -6.39
N GLN A 154 -2.23 4.26 -5.63
CA GLN A 154 -0.79 4.44 -5.83
C GLN A 154 0.00 3.17 -5.56
N THR A 155 -0.33 2.40 -4.52
CA THR A 155 0.29 1.09 -4.26
C THR A 155 0.01 0.14 -5.41
N LEU A 156 -1.24 0.10 -5.90
CA LEU A 156 -1.61 -0.71 -7.05
C LEU A 156 -0.85 -0.28 -8.33
N LEU A 157 -0.67 1.03 -8.53
CA LEU A 157 0.14 1.59 -9.61
C LEU A 157 1.66 1.55 -9.34
N ARG A 158 2.08 1.09 -8.15
CA ARG A 158 3.46 1.07 -7.65
C ARG A 158 4.19 2.43 -7.69
N LEU A 159 3.47 3.48 -7.33
CA LEU A 159 3.96 4.87 -7.33
C LEU A 159 4.56 5.30 -5.98
N ASP A 160 4.62 4.41 -4.97
CA ASP A 160 5.09 4.75 -3.62
C ASP A 160 6.52 5.29 -3.61
N ASP A 161 7.41 4.74 -4.44
CA ASP A 161 8.81 5.16 -4.50
C ASP A 161 8.97 6.56 -5.11
N ILE A 162 8.06 6.95 -6.01
CA ILE A 162 8.03 8.28 -6.61
C ILE A 162 7.71 9.33 -5.54
N GLU A 163 6.76 9.05 -4.65
CA GLU A 163 6.38 9.96 -3.56
C GLU A 163 7.44 10.00 -2.46
N LYS A 164 8.10 8.87 -2.16
CA LYS A 164 9.26 8.85 -1.24
C LYS A 164 10.38 9.75 -1.76
N LEU A 165 10.71 9.66 -3.04
CA LEU A 165 11.74 10.51 -3.65
C LEU A 165 11.35 11.99 -3.61
N ARG A 166 10.08 12.33 -3.87
CA ARG A 166 9.54 13.69 -3.71
C ARG A 166 9.79 14.23 -2.30
N SER A 167 9.44 13.45 -1.28
CA SER A 167 9.62 13.82 0.12
C SER A 167 11.10 14.06 0.47
N VAL A 168 12.00 13.21 -0.02
CA VAL A 168 13.45 13.36 0.19
C VAL A 168 13.99 14.63 -0.46
N LEU A 169 13.62 14.91 -1.72
CA LEU A 169 14.04 16.12 -2.43
C LEU A 169 13.56 17.40 -1.71
N GLN A 170 12.30 17.40 -1.23
CA GLN A 170 11.78 18.52 -0.46
C GLN A 170 12.55 18.75 0.84
N LYS A 171 12.92 17.68 1.56
CA LYS A 171 13.75 17.77 2.78
C LYS A 171 15.13 18.35 2.49
N ILE A 172 15.75 17.93 1.37
CA ILE A 172 17.05 18.46 0.93
C ILE A 172 16.95 19.95 0.60
N SER A 173 15.91 20.37 -0.13
CA SER A 173 15.63 21.77 -0.44
C SER A 173 15.48 22.62 0.83
N ASN A 174 14.63 22.18 1.76
CA ASN A 174 14.39 22.89 3.02
C ASN A 174 15.67 23.00 3.88
N ALA A 175 16.50 21.94 3.90
CA ALA A 175 17.76 21.97 4.64
C ALA A 175 18.77 22.96 4.04
N ALA A 176 18.92 22.98 2.71
CA ALA A 176 19.82 23.91 2.03
C ALA A 176 19.41 25.38 2.26
N THR A 177 18.11 25.68 2.23
CA THR A 177 17.58 27.02 2.51
C THR A 177 17.82 27.44 3.97
N ARG A 178 17.70 26.51 4.92
CA ARG A 178 17.91 26.78 6.35
C ARG A 178 19.37 27.11 6.70
N ASP A 179 20.33 26.55 5.98
CA ASP A 179 21.76 26.79 6.23
C ASP A 179 22.24 28.16 5.71
N LEU A 180 21.53 28.75 4.75
CA LEU A 180 21.93 29.95 4.02
C LEU A 180 22.16 31.20 4.91
N PRO A 181 21.27 31.53 5.87
CA PRO A 181 21.46 32.71 6.72
C PRO A 181 22.73 32.67 7.56
N GLY A 182 23.17 31.47 7.97
CA GLY A 182 24.42 31.29 8.72
C GLY A 182 25.65 31.60 7.88
N LEU A 183 25.64 31.18 6.61
CA LEU A 183 26.72 31.47 5.65
C LEU A 183 26.77 32.96 5.29
N GLU A 184 25.60 33.59 5.12
CA GLU A 184 25.50 35.04 4.86
C GLU A 184 26.07 35.87 6.01
N ARG A 185 25.75 35.50 7.25
CA ARG A 185 26.28 36.17 8.46
C ARG A 185 27.82 36.11 8.49
N VAL A 186 28.39 34.92 8.29
CA VAL A 186 29.86 34.73 8.28
C VAL A 186 30.53 35.58 7.20
N GLU A 187 29.91 35.72 6.02
CA GLU A 187 30.43 36.61 4.98
C GLU A 187 30.36 38.08 5.38
N LYS A 188 29.21 38.54 5.90
CA LYS A 188 29.04 39.93 6.35
C LYS A 188 30.03 40.31 7.43
N ASP A 189 30.32 39.41 8.37
CA ASP A 189 31.31 39.62 9.41
C ASP A 189 32.73 39.67 8.85
N ALA A 190 33.06 38.79 7.89
CA ALA A 190 34.36 38.84 7.21
C ALA A 190 34.57 40.14 6.40
N ILE A 191 33.50 40.67 5.78
CA ILE A 191 33.53 41.99 5.11
C ILE A 191 33.80 43.09 6.14
N ARG A 192 33.07 43.12 7.27
CA ARG A 192 33.23 44.13 8.32
C ARG A 192 34.67 44.14 8.86
N ASN A 193 35.22 42.96 9.13
CA ASN A 193 36.59 42.81 9.64
C ASN A 193 37.65 43.27 8.62
N LEU A 194 37.43 43.00 7.33
CA LEU A 194 38.34 43.47 6.28
C LEU A 194 38.27 45.00 6.10
N LEU A 195 37.07 45.58 6.12
CA LEU A 195 36.88 47.03 6.05
C LEU A 195 37.53 47.77 7.22
N ALA A 196 37.43 47.21 8.43
CA ALA A 196 38.06 47.78 9.62
C ALA A 196 39.59 47.86 9.47
N VAL A 197 40.23 46.82 8.92
CA VAL A 197 41.69 46.83 8.68
C VAL A 197 42.06 47.80 7.56
N LEU A 198 41.26 47.84 6.49
CA LEU A 198 41.52 48.70 5.33
C LEU A 198 41.20 50.18 5.57
N ASP A 199 40.56 50.52 6.69
CA ASP A 199 40.06 51.85 7.02
C ASP A 199 39.27 52.48 5.85
N THR A 200 38.31 51.71 5.33
CA THR A 200 37.52 52.12 4.16
C THR A 200 36.04 51.80 4.35
N ALA A 201 35.18 52.63 3.77
CA ALA A 201 33.72 52.48 3.88
C ALA A 201 33.15 51.42 2.92
N GLN A 202 33.86 51.06 1.85
CA GLN A 202 33.36 50.14 0.83
C GLN A 202 34.42 49.16 0.37
N LEU A 203 34.01 47.90 0.17
CA LEU A 203 34.89 46.84 -0.28
C LEU A 203 34.86 46.77 -1.81
N THR A 204 35.86 47.37 -2.45
CA THR A 204 36.06 47.31 -3.90
C THR A 204 37.51 46.95 -4.20
N LYS A 205 37.79 46.36 -5.37
CA LYS A 205 39.18 46.13 -5.80
C LYS A 205 40.01 47.41 -5.70
N ARG A 206 39.42 48.53 -6.15
CA ARG A 206 40.04 49.86 -6.12
C ARG A 206 40.37 50.31 -4.70
N SER A 207 39.43 50.24 -3.76
CA SER A 207 39.67 50.66 -2.37
C SER A 207 40.74 49.80 -1.69
N ILE A 208 40.77 48.49 -1.96
CA ILE A 208 41.84 47.61 -1.45
C ILE A 208 43.20 48.06 -2.00
N LEU A 209 43.33 48.29 -3.31
CA LEU A 209 44.59 48.70 -3.94
C LEU A 209 45.05 50.10 -3.50
N GLU A 210 44.13 51.05 -3.38
CA GLU A 210 44.40 52.42 -2.91
C GLU A 210 44.87 52.42 -1.44
N THR A 211 44.38 51.51 -0.59
CA THR A 211 44.89 51.36 0.77
C THR A 211 46.22 50.60 0.79
N VAL A 212 46.35 49.51 0.02
CA VAL A 212 47.50 48.58 0.06
C VAL A 212 48.78 49.16 -0.58
N ASN A 213 48.68 49.77 -1.76
CA ASN A 213 49.86 50.21 -2.53
C ASN A 213 50.74 51.26 -1.81
N PRO A 214 50.20 52.26 -1.09
CA PRO A 214 51.02 53.17 -0.29
C PRO A 214 51.86 52.45 0.78
N ARG A 215 51.35 51.37 1.38
CA ARG A 215 52.09 50.59 2.38
C ARG A 215 53.15 49.71 1.71
N ARG A 216 52.88 49.24 0.49
CA ARG A 216 53.87 48.52 -0.34
C ARG A 216 55.04 49.43 -0.74
N GLU A 217 54.76 50.67 -1.13
CA GLU A 217 55.77 51.67 -1.50
C GLU A 217 56.69 52.01 -0.31
N LEU A 218 56.13 52.19 0.90
CA LEU A 218 56.91 52.41 2.13
C LEU A 218 57.92 51.28 2.43
N LEU A 219 57.66 50.08 1.92
CA LEU A 219 58.48 48.87 2.09
C LEU A 219 59.39 48.59 0.88
N GLY A 220 59.38 49.44 -0.15
CA GLY A 220 60.14 49.23 -1.38
C GLY A 220 59.60 48.09 -2.26
N LEU A 221 58.34 47.70 -2.09
CA LEU A 221 57.68 46.66 -2.86
C LEU A 221 57.01 47.25 -4.11
N ALA A 222 57.00 46.49 -5.20
CA ALA A 222 56.29 46.89 -6.41
C ALA A 222 54.78 47.05 -6.14
N PRO A 223 54.13 48.11 -6.66
CA PRO A 223 52.69 48.29 -6.53
C PRO A 223 51.93 47.18 -7.27
N LEU A 224 50.79 46.78 -6.72
CA LEU A 224 49.89 45.83 -7.37
C LEU A 224 49.01 46.57 -8.38
N SER A 225 48.96 46.05 -9.61
CA SER A 225 48.16 46.61 -10.71
C SER A 225 46.71 46.11 -10.74
N ASP A 226 46.44 44.91 -10.21
CA ASP A 226 45.11 44.33 -10.08
C ASP A 226 45.04 43.43 -8.83
N LEU A 227 43.83 43.07 -8.43
CA LEU A 227 43.51 42.14 -7.37
C LEU A 227 42.62 41.01 -7.92
N ASP A 228 43.21 39.87 -8.24
CA ASP A 228 42.53 38.64 -8.63
C ASP A 228 42.24 37.74 -7.40
N ALA A 229 41.72 36.52 -7.64
CA ALA A 229 41.37 35.56 -6.58
C ALA A 229 42.58 35.04 -5.78
N SER A 230 43.77 35.04 -6.38
CA SER A 230 45.03 34.52 -5.86
C SER A 230 46.03 35.60 -5.46
N THR A 231 45.83 36.86 -5.87
CA THR A 231 46.74 37.97 -5.53
C THR A 231 46.92 38.08 -4.02
N SER A 232 48.18 38.12 -3.58
CA SER A 232 48.56 38.32 -2.19
C SER A 232 48.99 39.77 -1.96
N VAL A 233 48.34 40.48 -1.04
CA VAL A 233 48.69 41.88 -0.74
C VAL A 233 50.04 42.00 -0.04
N LYS A 234 50.53 40.90 0.53
CA LYS A 234 51.84 40.77 1.18
C LYS A 234 52.95 40.25 0.25
N ASP A 235 52.69 40.10 -1.05
CA ASP A 235 53.66 39.56 -2.00
C ASP A 235 54.93 40.43 -2.11
N GLY A 236 56.10 39.80 -2.19
CA GLY A 236 57.41 40.46 -2.21
C GLY A 236 57.98 40.83 -0.83
N LEU A 237 57.24 40.66 0.27
CA LEU A 237 57.80 40.80 1.62
C LEU A 237 58.90 39.74 1.85
N THR A 238 60.16 40.15 1.91
CA THR A 238 61.30 39.25 2.15
C THR A 238 61.14 38.50 3.46
N THR A 239 61.25 37.18 3.41
CA THR A 239 61.15 36.29 4.58
C THR A 239 62.31 36.42 5.57
N SER A 240 63.32 37.25 5.29
CA SER A 240 64.51 37.46 6.13
C SER A 240 64.24 38.17 7.46
N ALA A 241 63.02 38.64 7.69
CA ALA A 241 62.50 38.97 9.03
C ALA A 241 61.17 38.22 9.35
N ALA A 242 60.75 37.29 8.48
CA ALA A 242 59.50 36.55 8.59
C ALA A 242 59.58 35.30 9.50
N ASN A 243 60.68 35.15 10.24
CA ASN A 243 60.80 34.21 11.35
C ASN A 243 61.37 34.93 12.60
N ALA A 244 60.78 36.05 12.98
CA ALA A 244 60.53 36.23 14.40
C ALA A 244 59.12 35.67 14.65
N PRO A 245 58.96 34.37 14.98
CA PRO A 245 57.70 33.90 15.54
C PRO A 245 57.45 34.78 16.77
N GLY A 246 56.42 35.61 16.69
CA GLY A 246 55.93 36.36 17.82
C GLY A 246 55.97 37.88 17.79
N ARG A 247 55.92 38.50 16.61
CA ARG A 247 55.61 39.93 16.53
C ARG A 247 54.10 40.16 16.55
N VAL A 248 53.59 40.67 17.66
CA VAL A 248 52.19 41.07 17.83
C VAL A 248 52.03 42.49 17.26
N PRO A 249 51.06 42.74 16.35
CA PRO A 249 50.86 44.06 15.76
C PRO A 249 50.23 45.00 16.80
N LYS A 250 51.04 45.84 17.46
CA LYS A 250 50.66 46.65 18.63
C LYS A 250 49.31 47.37 18.46
N ILE A 251 49.14 48.11 17.35
CA ILE A 251 47.94 48.92 17.07
C ILE A 251 46.70 48.04 16.94
N GLN A 252 46.79 46.96 16.14
CA GLN A 252 45.65 46.07 15.95
C GLN A 252 45.35 45.26 17.21
N ALA A 253 46.36 44.73 17.89
CA ALA A 253 46.17 43.97 19.12
C ALA A 253 45.52 44.83 20.21
N GLY A 254 45.88 46.12 20.29
CA GLY A 254 45.20 47.08 21.16
C GLY A 254 43.73 47.28 20.78
N ALA A 255 43.43 47.47 19.50
CA ALA A 255 42.05 47.62 19.01
C ALA A 255 41.21 46.34 19.20
N ASP A 256 41.79 45.16 18.96
CA ASP A 256 41.15 43.85 19.17
C ASP A 256 40.91 43.59 20.66
N LEU A 257 41.82 44.02 21.54
CA LEU A 257 41.65 43.93 23.00
C LEU A 257 40.50 44.83 23.48
N VAL A 258 40.39 46.05 22.96
CA VAL A 258 39.23 46.93 23.20
C VAL A 258 37.94 46.28 22.69
N THR A 259 37.96 45.74 21.47
CA THR A 259 36.81 45.02 20.88
C THR A 259 36.37 43.85 21.75
N LEU A 260 37.32 43.08 22.30
CA LEU A 260 37.00 42.00 23.23
C LEU A 260 36.38 42.54 24.53
N ARG A 261 36.93 43.62 25.11
CA ARG A 261 36.35 44.26 26.30
C ARG A 261 34.92 44.70 26.06
N GLU A 262 34.66 45.37 24.94
CA GLU A 262 33.33 45.83 24.55
C GLU A 262 32.37 44.65 24.33
N ALA A 263 32.81 43.58 23.65
CA ALA A 263 31.98 42.40 23.41
C ALA A 263 31.62 41.67 24.71
N ILE A 264 32.55 41.56 25.66
CA ILE A 264 32.31 40.96 26.97
C ILE A 264 31.40 41.86 27.83
N GLN A 265 31.64 43.17 27.84
CA GLN A 265 30.75 44.13 28.51
C GLN A 265 29.34 44.11 27.93
N ALA A 266 29.19 43.94 26.60
CA ALA A 266 27.89 43.81 25.96
C ALA A 266 27.14 42.58 26.49
N LEU A 267 27.80 41.44 26.67
CA LEU A 267 27.19 40.24 27.29
C LEU A 267 26.83 40.45 28.77
N GLN A 268 27.53 41.34 29.48
CA GLN A 268 27.26 41.64 30.89
C GLN A 268 26.30 42.83 31.08
N SER A 269 25.94 43.52 30.01
CA SER A 269 25.08 44.72 30.04
C SER A 269 23.66 44.39 30.50
N ASP A 270 23.01 45.36 31.14
CA ASP A 270 21.62 45.19 31.58
C ASP A 270 20.66 45.04 30.40
N ALA A 271 20.97 45.66 29.26
CA ALA A 271 20.21 45.47 28.02
C ALA A 271 20.26 44.01 27.54
N PHE A 272 21.44 43.38 27.54
CA PHE A 272 21.57 41.98 27.15
C PHE A 272 20.91 41.03 28.16
N LYS A 273 21.09 41.29 29.47
CA LYS A 273 20.38 40.53 30.52
C LYS A 273 18.87 40.61 30.35
N GLN A 274 18.35 41.79 30.00
CA GLN A 274 16.92 41.98 29.77
C GLN A 274 16.44 41.16 28.57
N VAL A 275 17.17 41.16 27.46
CA VAL A 275 16.84 40.34 26.27
C VAL A 275 16.86 38.85 26.62
N CYS A 276 17.89 38.38 27.34
CA CYS A 276 17.95 36.99 27.80
C CYS A 276 16.82 36.63 28.76
N SER A 277 16.45 37.53 29.67
CA SER A 277 15.34 37.33 30.61
C SER A 277 13.98 37.30 29.91
N THR A 278 13.76 38.15 28.90
CA THR A 278 12.53 38.12 28.09
C THR A 278 12.44 36.82 27.30
N ALA A 279 13.54 36.41 26.66
CA ALA A 279 13.59 35.15 25.94
C ALA A 279 13.41 33.94 26.88
N ASP A 280 13.96 33.98 28.11
CA ASP A 280 13.75 32.92 29.11
C ASP A 280 12.29 32.85 29.56
N ALA A 281 11.65 34.00 29.82
CA ALA A 281 10.24 34.04 30.20
C ALA A 281 9.35 33.47 29.08
N ASN A 282 9.62 33.82 27.83
CA ASN A 282 8.88 33.30 26.68
C ASN A 282 9.17 31.81 26.42
N ALA A 283 10.42 31.36 26.65
CA ALA A 283 10.76 29.94 26.63
C ALA A 283 10.12 29.16 27.79
N ALA A 284 9.96 29.78 28.97
CA ALA A 284 9.26 29.19 30.11
C ALA A 284 7.77 29.03 29.82
N GLU A 285 7.15 30.05 29.23
CA GLU A 285 5.76 30.02 28.78
C GLU A 285 5.55 28.94 27.73
N LEU A 286 6.41 28.89 26.71
CA LEU A 286 6.37 27.85 25.67
C LEU A 286 6.64 26.45 26.26
N GLY A 287 7.46 26.36 27.30
CA GLY A 287 7.76 25.12 28.03
C GLY A 287 6.58 24.57 28.84
N ARG A 288 5.55 25.38 29.13
CA ARG A 288 4.29 24.85 29.69
C ARG A 288 3.56 23.94 28.71
N ASP A 289 3.84 24.11 27.42
CA ASP A 289 3.35 23.28 26.32
C ASP A 289 4.40 22.26 25.85
N ALA A 290 5.31 21.83 26.74
CA ALA A 290 6.43 20.93 26.40
C ALA A 290 5.98 19.64 25.66
N ASP A 291 4.83 19.09 26.03
CA ASP A 291 4.25 17.91 25.38
C ASP A 291 3.78 18.18 23.94
N SER A 292 3.43 19.43 23.63
CA SER A 292 2.97 19.89 22.31
C SER A 292 4.14 20.25 21.38
N LEU A 293 5.31 20.61 21.92
CA LEU A 293 6.51 20.97 21.13
C LEU A 293 7.17 19.78 20.41
N ASN A 294 7.01 18.57 20.95
CA ASN A 294 7.37 17.32 20.27
C ASN A 294 6.33 16.93 19.20
N GLY A 295 5.28 17.73 19.00
CA GLY A 295 3.99 17.34 18.44
C GLY A 295 3.71 17.72 16.99
N LEU A 296 4.71 17.84 16.11
CA LEU A 296 4.45 17.89 14.65
C LEU A 296 3.72 16.62 14.16
N SER A 297 3.77 15.51 14.92
CA SER A 297 2.99 14.29 14.68
C SER A 297 1.57 14.31 15.27
N ARG A 298 1.31 15.15 16.28
CA ARG A 298 0.00 15.21 16.98
C ARG A 298 -1.03 16.00 16.18
N GLU A 299 -0.62 17.05 15.48
CA GLU A 299 -1.53 17.84 14.65
C GLU A 299 -2.16 16.99 13.53
N ALA A 300 -1.34 16.18 12.85
CA ALA A 300 -1.81 15.24 11.83
C ALA A 300 -2.76 14.18 12.43
N LEU A 301 -2.42 13.65 13.62
CA LEU A 301 -3.27 12.70 14.32
C LEU A 301 -4.61 13.30 14.73
N LEU A 302 -4.64 14.53 15.24
CA LEU A 302 -5.87 15.23 15.64
C LEU A 302 -6.73 15.58 14.42
N LYS A 303 -6.13 16.01 13.31
CA LYS A 303 -6.86 16.23 12.05
C LYS A 303 -7.49 14.92 11.56
N SER A 304 -6.74 13.81 11.57
CA SER A 304 -7.29 12.49 11.23
C SER A 304 -8.35 11.99 12.22
N ALA A 305 -8.20 12.26 13.52
CA ALA A 305 -9.21 11.90 14.51
C ALA A 305 -10.50 12.72 14.34
N LEU A 306 -10.41 13.96 13.84
CA LEU A 306 -11.58 14.76 13.48
C LEU A 306 -12.28 14.20 12.23
N GLU A 307 -11.50 13.74 11.24
CA GLU A 307 -12.01 13.12 10.02
C GLU A 307 -12.67 11.75 10.29
N LEU A 308 -12.10 10.95 11.20
CA LEU A 308 -12.52 9.56 11.49
C LEU A 308 -13.62 9.44 12.55
N TYR A 309 -14.09 10.54 13.12
CA TYR A 309 -15.08 10.52 14.20
C TYR A 309 -16.47 10.14 13.68
N ASP A 310 -17.05 9.09 14.26
CA ASP A 310 -18.28 8.46 13.78
C ASP A 310 -19.58 9.09 14.34
N GLY A 311 -19.46 10.17 15.12
CA GLY A 311 -20.59 10.82 15.76
C GLY A 311 -20.92 10.29 17.16
N THR A 312 -20.23 9.25 17.63
CA THR A 312 -20.55 8.59 18.91
C THR A 312 -19.34 8.36 19.81
N THR A 313 -18.19 7.98 19.24
CA THR A 313 -17.01 7.63 20.03
C THR A 313 -15.74 8.21 19.42
N CYS A 314 -14.79 8.58 20.28
CA CYS A 314 -13.48 9.04 19.84
C CYS A 314 -12.75 7.92 19.07
N PRO A 315 -12.33 8.12 17.82
CA PRO A 315 -11.75 7.07 16.96
C PRO A 315 -10.35 6.62 17.37
N VAL A 316 -9.83 7.16 18.49
CA VAL A 316 -8.48 6.88 19.00
C VAL A 316 -8.54 6.10 20.32
N CYS A 317 -9.55 6.35 21.16
CA CYS A 317 -9.62 5.77 22.51
C CYS A 317 -11.01 5.23 22.87
N ASP A 318 -11.93 5.15 21.89
CA ASP A 318 -13.27 4.58 21.98
C ASP A 318 -14.14 5.17 23.09
N THR A 319 -13.76 6.34 23.60
CA THR A 319 -14.51 7.03 24.64
C THR A 319 -15.74 7.68 24.02
N PRO A 320 -16.95 7.43 24.54
CA PRO A 320 -18.16 8.12 24.11
C PRO A 320 -17.98 9.62 24.22
N PHE A 321 -18.27 10.32 23.13
CA PHE A 321 -18.12 11.76 23.04
C PHE A 321 -19.32 12.29 22.26
N GLU A 322 -19.85 13.46 22.61
CA GLU A 322 -20.91 14.09 21.82
C GLU A 322 -20.30 14.85 20.64
N PRO A 323 -20.94 14.90 19.45
CA PRO A 323 -20.35 15.48 18.24
C PRO A 323 -19.84 16.92 18.37
N ASP A 324 -20.66 17.81 18.92
CA ASP A 324 -20.28 19.22 19.09
C ASP A 324 -19.16 19.39 20.12
N ALA A 325 -19.18 18.55 21.17
CA ALA A 325 -18.15 18.55 22.20
C ALA A 325 -16.83 17.98 21.68
N PHE A 326 -16.87 16.95 20.83
CA PHE A 326 -15.69 16.34 20.22
C PHE A 326 -15.06 17.30 19.20
N GLY A 327 -15.86 17.86 18.29
CA GLY A 327 -15.43 18.85 17.33
C GLY A 327 -14.83 20.09 18.00
N GLY A 328 -15.51 20.63 19.03
CA GLY A 328 -15.01 21.74 19.82
C GLY A 328 -13.71 21.42 20.57
N HIS A 329 -13.60 20.21 21.15
CA HIS A 329 -12.41 19.78 21.87
C HIS A 329 -11.18 19.68 20.97
N LEU A 330 -11.32 19.08 19.78
CA LEU A 330 -10.21 18.94 18.83
C LEU A 330 -9.88 20.25 18.13
N ALA A 331 -10.87 21.06 17.76
CA ALA A 331 -10.63 22.41 17.23
C ALA A 331 -9.85 23.28 18.23
N GLY A 332 -10.19 23.19 19.52
CA GLY A 332 -9.43 23.81 20.60
C GLY A 332 -7.98 23.34 20.66
N LYS A 333 -7.74 22.02 20.55
CA LYS A 333 -6.38 21.45 20.52
C LYS A 333 -5.59 21.86 19.28
N LEU A 334 -6.20 21.92 18.10
CA LEU A 334 -5.56 22.33 16.85
C LEU A 334 -5.19 23.82 16.87
N SER A 335 -6.11 24.68 17.30
CA SER A 335 -5.86 26.11 17.50
C SER A 335 -4.71 26.34 18.49
N HIS A 336 -4.69 25.58 19.57
CA HIS A 336 -3.59 25.61 20.54
C HIS A 336 -2.24 25.20 19.92
N LEU A 337 -2.18 24.15 19.07
CA LEU A 337 -0.95 23.76 18.37
C LEU A 337 -0.46 24.82 17.38
N GLU A 338 -1.37 25.46 16.64
CA GLU A 338 -1.02 26.59 15.76
C GLU A 338 -0.45 27.76 16.55
N GLU A 339 -1.04 28.07 17.71
CA GLU A 339 -0.52 29.09 18.61
C GLU A 339 0.87 28.73 19.15
N VAL A 340 1.11 27.50 19.57
CA VAL A 340 2.43 27.00 20.01
C VAL A 340 3.47 27.14 18.90
N SER A 341 3.12 26.79 17.66
CA SER A 341 4.00 26.95 16.50
C SER A 341 4.37 28.41 16.23
N ARG A 342 3.38 29.32 16.31
CA ARG A 342 3.60 30.77 16.18
C ARG A 342 4.50 31.32 17.29
N ARG A 343 4.26 30.93 18.55
CA ARG A 343 5.07 31.34 19.71
C ARG A 343 6.50 30.84 19.60
N ARG A 344 6.70 29.61 19.11
CA ARG A 344 8.04 29.07 18.82
C ARG A 344 8.78 29.91 17.77
N ALA A 345 8.14 30.24 16.66
CA ALA A 345 8.75 31.06 15.62
C ALA A 345 9.11 32.46 16.13
N ALA A 346 8.27 33.05 16.98
CA ALA A 346 8.56 34.32 17.64
C ALA A 346 9.78 34.21 18.57
N LEU A 347 9.88 33.16 19.38
CA LEU A 347 11.04 32.91 20.24
C LEU A 347 12.34 32.71 19.42
N GLU A 348 12.29 31.98 18.31
CA GLU A 348 13.44 31.83 17.40
C GLU A 348 13.90 33.18 16.82
N MET A 349 12.98 34.13 16.60
CA MET A 349 13.32 35.51 16.22
C MET A 349 13.93 36.31 17.36
N GLU A 350 13.38 36.19 18.58
CA GLU A 350 13.89 36.86 19.79
C GLU A 350 15.27 36.38 20.20
N LEU A 351 15.63 35.13 19.89
CA LEU A 351 16.96 34.59 20.13
C LEU A 351 18.02 35.11 19.16
N LYS A 352 17.66 35.72 18.03
CA LYS A 352 18.65 36.20 17.04
C LYS A 352 19.63 37.22 17.61
N PRO A 353 19.20 38.30 18.30
CA PRO A 353 20.14 39.24 18.93
C PRO A 353 21.04 38.58 19.98
N VAL A 354 20.53 37.58 20.72
CA VAL A 354 21.33 36.83 21.71
C VAL A 354 22.43 36.04 21.01
N LEU A 355 22.06 35.30 19.95
CA LEU A 355 23.00 34.55 19.12
C LEU A 355 24.04 35.46 18.47
N ASP A 356 23.66 36.65 18.01
CA ASP A 356 24.56 37.63 17.38
C ASP A 356 25.61 38.16 18.39
N SER A 357 25.20 38.51 19.62
CA SER A 357 26.13 38.96 20.67
C SER A 357 27.07 37.85 21.14
N ILE A 358 26.57 36.63 21.33
CA ILE A 358 27.37 35.44 21.68
C ILE A 358 28.39 35.14 20.57
N HIS A 359 27.98 35.24 19.30
CA HIS A 359 28.88 35.06 18.16
C HIS A 359 29.98 36.14 18.12
N THR A 360 29.60 37.40 18.35
CA THR A 360 30.53 38.53 18.39
C THR A 360 31.58 38.36 19.49
N ALA A 361 31.18 37.97 20.70
CA ALA A 361 32.12 37.67 21.78
C ALA A 361 33.03 36.46 21.45
N GLY A 362 32.45 35.39 20.88
CA GLY A 362 33.22 34.22 20.47
C GLY A 362 34.27 34.53 19.39
N THR A 363 33.98 35.40 18.44
CA THR A 363 34.95 35.83 17.40
C THR A 363 36.06 36.72 17.98
N ALA A 364 35.73 37.65 18.88
CA ALA A 364 36.71 38.49 19.57
C ALA A 364 37.66 37.65 20.46
N LEU A 365 37.13 36.65 21.18
CA LEU A 365 37.92 35.73 22.00
C LEU A 365 38.92 34.93 21.17
N ASN A 366 38.49 34.32 20.06
CA ASN A 366 39.40 33.57 19.18
C ASN A 366 40.51 34.47 18.62
N THR A 367 40.20 35.73 18.32
CA THR A 367 41.21 36.71 17.85
C THR A 367 42.27 36.97 18.92
N MET A 368 41.87 37.18 20.18
CA MET A 368 42.82 37.42 21.27
C MET A 368 43.59 36.17 21.70
N ILE A 369 43.01 34.97 21.60
CA ILE A 369 43.74 33.70 21.81
C ILE A 369 44.89 33.57 20.80
N ASN A 370 44.65 33.94 19.54
CA ASN A 370 45.69 33.93 18.52
C ASN A 370 46.81 34.93 18.87
N HIS A 371 46.48 36.16 19.29
CA HIS A 371 47.47 37.14 19.74
C HIS A 371 48.28 36.66 20.96
N ALA A 372 47.63 36.06 21.95
CA ALA A 372 48.30 35.51 23.13
C ALA A 372 49.36 34.45 22.78
N GLY A 373 49.07 33.61 21.78
CA GLY A 373 49.98 32.58 21.29
C GLY A 373 51.21 33.10 20.54
N LEU A 374 51.20 34.38 20.14
CA LEU A 374 52.30 35.05 19.45
C LEU A 374 53.31 35.69 20.44
N PHE A 375 52.98 35.97 21.70
CA PHE A 375 53.98 36.55 22.61
C PHE A 375 55.12 35.57 22.95
N SER A 376 56.31 36.10 23.27
CA SER A 376 57.46 35.32 23.76
C SER A 376 58.04 35.95 25.03
N PRO A 377 57.86 35.35 26.23
CA PRO A 377 57.14 34.09 26.47
C PRO A 377 55.64 34.22 26.16
N LYS A 378 55.00 33.09 25.82
CA LYS A 378 53.56 33.06 25.51
C LYS A 378 52.74 33.50 26.72
N ILE A 379 51.69 34.26 26.47
CA ILE A 379 50.71 34.60 27.50
C ILE A 379 49.77 33.40 27.67
N ASP A 380 49.50 33.03 28.91
CA ASP A 380 48.54 31.98 29.22
C ASP A 380 47.13 32.43 28.82
N ALA A 381 46.56 31.76 27.81
CA ALA A 381 45.22 32.02 27.28
C ALA A 381 44.20 30.97 27.71
N HIS A 382 44.48 30.19 28.76
CA HIS A 382 43.59 29.12 29.21
C HIS A 382 42.18 29.63 29.53
N ALA A 383 42.07 30.74 30.28
CA ALA A 383 40.78 31.35 30.65
C ALA A 383 39.96 31.81 29.42
N LEU A 384 40.62 32.38 28.40
CA LEU A 384 39.96 32.77 27.14
C LEU A 384 39.47 31.55 26.35
N THR A 385 40.26 30.48 26.34
CA THR A 385 39.94 29.22 25.64
C THR A 385 38.77 28.49 26.28
N GLU A 386 38.74 28.46 27.62
CA GLU A 386 37.63 27.90 28.39
C GLU A 386 36.34 28.68 28.11
N LEU A 387 36.39 30.01 28.19
CA LEU A 387 35.23 30.87 27.89
C LEU A 387 34.73 30.70 26.45
N THR A 388 35.64 30.57 25.48
CA THR A 388 35.28 30.30 24.08
C THR A 388 34.51 28.98 23.94
N THR A 389 34.90 27.96 24.69
CA THR A 389 34.23 26.65 24.70
C THR A 389 32.83 26.77 25.30
N ILE A 390 32.69 27.50 26.41
CA ILE A 390 31.40 27.78 27.05
C ILE A 390 30.45 28.51 26.10
N ILE A 391 30.90 29.63 25.52
CA ILE A 391 30.09 30.46 24.61
C ILE A 391 29.69 29.69 23.36
N ARG A 392 30.56 28.83 22.81
CA ARG A 392 30.24 27.95 21.68
C ARG A 392 29.13 26.95 22.03
N GLY A 393 29.21 26.31 23.21
CA GLY A 393 28.18 25.40 23.68
C GLY A 393 26.83 26.11 23.84
N ARG A 394 26.84 27.31 24.45
CA ARG A 394 25.65 28.17 24.57
C ARG A 394 25.05 28.51 23.20
N TYR A 395 25.87 28.94 22.23
CA TYR A 395 25.43 29.24 20.88
C TYR A 395 24.74 28.04 20.21
N GLN A 396 25.35 26.86 20.28
CA GLN A 396 24.82 25.64 19.68
C GLN A 396 23.46 25.23 20.28
N GLN A 397 23.33 25.33 21.61
CA GLN A 397 22.08 24.98 22.29
C GLN A 397 20.95 25.97 21.93
N LEU A 398 21.24 27.28 21.95
CA LEU A 398 20.26 28.30 21.56
C LEU A 398 19.83 28.17 20.09
N GLN A 399 20.76 27.79 19.21
CA GLN A 399 20.45 27.52 17.80
C GLN A 399 19.57 26.28 17.61
N LYS A 400 19.76 25.25 18.45
CA LYS A 400 18.95 24.03 18.44
C LYS A 400 17.55 24.26 19.02
N LEU A 401 17.42 25.24 19.93
CA LEU A 401 16.22 25.61 20.70
C LEU A 401 15.69 24.52 21.65
N LEU A 402 15.60 23.27 21.20
CA LEU A 402 15.08 22.15 21.96
C LEU A 402 16.20 21.24 22.51
N PRO A 403 16.07 20.75 23.75
CA PRO A 403 14.95 20.96 24.68
C PRO A 403 14.96 22.37 25.30
N LEU A 404 13.78 22.89 25.64
CA LEU A 404 13.65 24.26 26.18
C LEU A 404 14.30 24.43 27.55
N GLU A 405 14.35 23.38 28.36
CA GLU A 405 15.01 23.41 29.68
C GLU A 405 16.50 23.80 29.54
N ASP A 406 17.23 23.10 28.67
CA ASP A 406 18.64 23.42 28.37
C ASP A 406 18.79 24.84 27.81
N THR A 407 17.87 25.28 26.93
CA THR A 407 17.86 26.64 26.39
C THR A 407 17.69 27.69 27.48
N ARG A 408 16.79 27.44 28.43
CA ARG A 408 16.56 28.33 29.58
C ARG A 408 17.76 28.36 30.52
N THR A 409 18.36 27.22 30.81
CA THR A 409 19.62 27.15 31.57
C THR A 409 20.71 27.98 30.88
N VAL A 410 20.81 27.91 29.56
CA VAL A 410 21.76 28.71 28.79
C VAL A 410 21.42 30.20 28.85
N LEU A 411 20.15 30.60 28.71
CA LEU A 411 19.74 32.01 28.78
C LEU A 411 20.01 32.62 30.17
N ALA A 412 19.72 31.87 31.23
CA ALA A 412 20.02 32.27 32.61
C ALA A 412 21.52 32.44 32.85
N ALA A 413 22.36 31.65 32.18
CA ALA A 413 23.80 31.74 32.29
C ALA A 413 24.47 32.61 31.22
N ALA A 414 23.76 33.08 30.20
CA ALA A 414 24.35 33.68 29.00
C ALA A 414 25.21 34.92 29.29
N HIS A 415 24.82 35.69 30.31
CA HIS A 415 25.51 36.89 30.78
C HIS A 415 26.63 36.60 31.81
N ILE A 416 26.75 35.35 32.27
CA ILE A 416 27.80 34.92 33.19
C ILE A 416 29.05 34.64 32.37
N VAL A 417 30.09 35.42 32.64
CA VAL A 417 31.41 35.33 32.00
C VAL A 417 32.42 35.00 33.10
N SER A 418 33.24 33.97 32.88
CA SER A 418 34.33 33.61 33.78
C SER A 418 35.32 34.78 33.93
N ASP A 419 36.03 34.85 35.06
CA ASP A 419 37.03 35.90 35.26
C ASP A 419 38.19 35.73 34.26
N ILE A 420 38.24 36.65 33.29
CA ILE A 420 39.30 36.72 32.28
C ILE A 420 40.21 37.94 32.50
N GLU A 421 39.93 38.77 33.51
CA GLU A 421 40.64 40.04 33.73
C GLU A 421 42.14 39.85 33.95
N PRO A 422 42.63 38.81 34.68
CA PRO A 422 44.07 38.56 34.80
C PRO A 422 44.75 38.33 33.44
N THR A 423 44.08 37.60 32.53
CA THR A 423 44.60 37.37 31.17
C THR A 423 44.53 38.64 30.32
N MET A 424 43.45 39.42 30.45
CA MET A 424 43.28 40.70 29.76
C MET A 424 44.32 41.73 30.19
N ALA A 425 44.61 41.85 31.49
CA ALA A 425 45.64 42.73 32.03
C ALA A 425 47.06 42.31 31.61
N ALA A 426 47.33 41.00 31.55
CA ALA A 426 48.59 40.48 31.02
C ALA A 426 48.76 40.81 29.53
N LEU A 427 47.70 40.67 28.72
CA LEU A 427 47.67 41.06 27.32
C LEU A 427 47.87 42.57 27.15
N ASP A 428 47.17 43.39 27.94
CA ASP A 428 47.30 44.86 27.92
C ASP A 428 48.74 45.31 28.21
N THR A 429 49.33 44.75 29.28
CA THR A 429 50.72 45.03 29.68
C THR A 429 51.71 44.60 28.58
N ALA A 430 51.52 43.41 28.02
CA ALA A 430 52.39 42.88 26.98
C ALA A 430 52.27 43.67 25.67
N ILE A 431 51.06 44.10 25.28
CA ILE A 431 50.81 44.96 24.12
C ILE A 431 51.45 46.34 24.34
N ALA A 432 51.31 46.92 25.53
CA ALA A 432 51.89 48.23 25.88
C ALA A 432 53.43 48.21 25.83
N ALA A 433 54.05 47.10 26.22
CA ALA A 433 55.49 46.90 26.21
C ALA A 433 56.09 46.74 24.80
N ILE A 434 55.27 46.55 23.76
CA ILE A 434 55.73 46.51 22.37
C ILE A 434 56.22 47.93 21.99
N PRO A 435 57.46 48.10 21.49
CA PRO A 435 57.93 49.40 21.01
C PRO A 435 57.01 49.96 19.92
N GLU A 436 56.89 51.29 19.87
CA GLU A 436 56.13 51.93 18.79
C GLU A 436 56.68 51.50 17.43
N PRO A 437 55.83 50.96 16.53
CA PRO A 437 56.30 50.46 15.26
C PRO A 437 56.86 51.62 14.43
N THR A 438 57.99 51.39 13.77
CA THR A 438 58.44 52.31 12.72
C THR A 438 57.38 52.37 11.60
N LYS A 439 57.42 53.42 10.76
CA LYS A 439 56.50 53.51 9.60
C LYS A 439 56.55 52.26 8.70
N GLN A 440 57.73 51.66 8.57
CA GLN A 440 57.93 50.42 7.80
C GLN A 440 57.34 49.20 8.52
N ASP A 441 57.47 49.12 9.84
CA ASP A 441 56.88 48.04 10.62
C ASP A 441 55.35 48.08 10.62
N ALA A 442 54.75 49.27 10.79
CA ALA A 442 53.31 49.46 10.70
C ALA A 442 52.78 49.09 9.30
N ALA A 443 53.53 49.43 8.25
CA ALA A 443 53.20 49.05 6.87
C ALA A 443 53.28 47.52 6.67
N ARG A 444 54.27 46.84 7.25
CA ARG A 444 54.40 45.38 7.16
C ARG A 444 53.26 44.67 7.90
N ASP A 445 53.01 45.07 9.14
CA ASP A 445 51.96 44.49 9.99
C ASP A 445 50.57 44.67 9.35
N PHE A 446 50.32 45.85 8.77
CA PHE A 446 49.12 46.13 7.98
C PHE A 446 48.97 45.15 6.81
N LEU A 447 50.01 44.92 6.00
CA LEU A 447 49.92 44.03 4.82
C LEU A 447 49.68 42.57 5.24
N VAL A 448 50.28 42.12 6.34
CA VAL A 448 50.07 40.76 6.87
C VAL A 448 48.63 40.58 7.35
N LEU A 449 48.14 41.52 8.14
CA LEU A 449 46.77 41.48 8.67
C LEU A 449 45.72 41.64 7.58
N ALA A 450 45.92 42.58 6.65
CA ALA A 450 45.03 42.77 5.51
C ALA A 450 44.96 41.52 4.64
N GLN A 451 46.08 40.80 4.45
CA GLN A 451 46.08 39.52 3.76
C GLN A 451 45.25 38.45 4.49
N GLU A 452 45.44 38.31 5.81
CA GLU A 452 44.69 37.33 6.62
C GLU A 452 43.17 37.60 6.53
N ARG A 453 42.75 38.86 6.73
CA ARG A 453 41.33 39.23 6.62
C ARG A 453 40.78 39.06 5.20
N LEU A 454 41.59 39.32 4.18
CA LEU A 454 41.23 39.10 2.78
C LEU A 454 41.03 37.60 2.48
N GLU A 455 41.87 36.72 3.01
CA GLU A 455 41.73 35.26 2.88
C GLU A 455 40.48 34.73 3.60
N HIS A 456 40.18 35.23 4.79
CA HIS A 456 38.95 34.92 5.51
C HIS A 456 37.71 35.36 4.72
N TYR A 457 37.69 36.59 4.19
CA TYR A 457 36.63 37.07 3.32
C TYR A 457 36.46 36.19 2.07
N ARG A 458 37.56 35.89 1.36
CA ARG A 458 37.53 35.02 0.17
C ARG A 458 36.91 33.65 0.51
N THR A 459 37.31 33.04 1.63
CA THR A 459 36.78 31.74 2.08
C THR A 459 35.29 31.82 2.43
N ALA A 460 34.87 32.84 3.15
CA ALA A 460 33.47 33.05 3.53
C ALA A 460 32.58 33.29 2.29
N ARG A 461 33.03 34.16 1.37
CA ARG A 461 32.36 34.44 0.09
C ARG A 461 32.18 33.16 -0.73
N LEU A 462 33.22 32.35 -0.87
CA LEU A 462 33.14 31.09 -1.61
C LEU A 462 32.12 30.13 -1.00
N LYS A 463 32.10 30.00 0.33
CA LYS A 463 31.12 29.15 1.03
C LYS A 463 29.69 29.67 0.87
N PHE A 464 29.47 30.98 0.99
CA PHE A 464 28.15 31.58 0.79
C PHE A 464 27.66 31.37 -0.65
N VAL A 465 28.47 31.70 -1.65
CA VAL A 465 28.14 31.48 -3.07
C VAL A 465 27.85 30.01 -3.38
N ALA A 466 28.65 29.08 -2.85
CA ALA A 466 28.40 27.65 -3.00
C ALA A 466 27.09 27.20 -2.30
N GLY A 467 26.81 27.76 -1.12
CA GLY A 467 25.55 27.54 -0.38
C GLY A 467 24.33 28.04 -1.14
N THR A 468 24.39 29.25 -1.69
CA THR A 468 23.33 29.82 -2.55
C THR A 468 23.07 28.94 -3.76
N LEU A 469 24.12 28.56 -4.50
CA LEU A 469 24.01 27.70 -5.66
C LEU A 469 23.42 26.32 -5.31
N ARG A 470 23.78 25.78 -4.14
CA ARG A 470 23.21 24.52 -3.64
C ARG A 470 21.72 24.66 -3.32
N ALA A 471 21.30 25.73 -2.65
CA ALA A 471 19.91 25.99 -2.31
C ALA A 471 19.06 26.19 -3.58
N GLU A 472 19.53 27.00 -4.53
CA GLU A 472 18.88 27.20 -5.83
C GLU A 472 18.73 25.89 -6.61
N ARG A 473 19.80 25.09 -6.70
CA ARG A 473 19.76 23.79 -7.38
C ARG A 473 18.80 22.82 -6.69
N ALA A 474 18.83 22.72 -5.36
CA ALA A 474 17.96 21.83 -4.61
C ALA A 474 16.47 22.22 -4.78
N ALA A 475 16.17 23.51 -4.72
CA ALA A 475 14.82 24.03 -5.00
C ALA A 475 14.38 23.71 -6.43
N LYS A 476 15.23 23.99 -7.42
CA LYS A 476 14.93 23.73 -8.84
C LYS A 476 14.71 22.24 -9.14
N VAL A 477 15.52 21.35 -8.58
CA VAL A 477 15.36 19.90 -8.75
C VAL A 477 14.05 19.42 -8.11
N SER A 478 13.75 19.88 -6.90
CA SER A 478 12.50 19.53 -6.20
C SER A 478 11.27 20.00 -6.97
N ASP A 479 11.31 21.22 -7.51
CA ASP A 479 10.22 21.82 -8.28
C ASP A 479 10.00 21.09 -9.61
N ILE A 480 11.06 20.92 -10.43
CA ILE A 480 10.98 20.18 -11.70
C ILE A 480 10.45 18.76 -11.47
N TYR A 481 10.96 18.05 -10.46
CA TYR A 481 10.49 16.71 -10.14
C TYR A 481 9.00 16.73 -9.76
N GLY A 482 8.57 17.68 -8.92
CA GLY A 482 7.18 17.87 -8.54
C GLY A 482 6.26 18.11 -9.73
N THR A 483 6.62 19.05 -10.62
CA THR A 483 5.84 19.39 -11.82
C THR A 483 5.72 18.20 -12.77
N VAL A 484 6.85 17.57 -13.13
CA VAL A 484 6.87 16.45 -14.09
C VAL A 484 6.10 15.25 -13.54
N THR A 485 6.30 14.93 -12.26
CA THR A 485 5.60 13.81 -11.62
C THR A 485 4.10 14.09 -11.55
N THR A 486 3.69 15.30 -11.19
CA THR A 486 2.27 15.66 -11.08
C THR A 486 1.58 15.55 -12.45
N ALA A 487 2.20 16.09 -13.50
CA ALA A 487 1.67 15.99 -14.87
C ALA A 487 1.59 14.53 -15.37
N ALA A 488 2.59 13.70 -15.04
CA ALA A 488 2.57 12.28 -15.40
C ALA A 488 1.46 11.51 -14.66
N LEU A 489 1.28 11.78 -13.36
CA LEU A 489 0.22 11.18 -12.56
C LEU A 489 -1.17 11.60 -13.05
N GLU A 490 -1.38 12.88 -13.30
CA GLU A 490 -2.63 13.40 -13.88
C GLU A 490 -2.98 12.69 -15.19
N LYS A 491 -1.99 12.48 -16.06
CA LYS A 491 -2.18 11.71 -17.30
C LYS A 491 -2.59 10.27 -17.03
N ILE A 492 -1.91 9.56 -16.13
CA ILE A 492 -2.25 8.17 -15.76
C ILE A 492 -3.68 8.10 -15.23
N TYR A 493 -4.04 8.98 -14.30
CA TYR A 493 -5.39 9.02 -13.74
C TYR A 493 -6.44 9.32 -14.81
N LYS A 494 -6.13 10.18 -15.80
CA LYS A 494 -7.05 10.47 -16.89
C LYS A 494 -7.25 9.29 -17.84
N ASP A 495 -6.18 8.55 -18.13
CA ASP A 495 -6.25 7.34 -18.95
C ASP A 495 -7.07 6.24 -18.24
N VAL A 496 -6.83 6.06 -16.94
CA VAL A 496 -7.58 5.12 -16.09
C VAL A 496 -9.05 5.54 -15.96
N GLU A 497 -9.35 6.82 -15.74
CA GLU A 497 -10.71 7.37 -15.68
C GLU A 497 -11.48 7.07 -16.98
N THR A 498 -10.83 7.27 -18.12
CA THR A 498 -11.43 7.04 -19.44
C THR A 498 -11.77 5.56 -19.64
N ALA A 499 -10.84 4.65 -19.29
CA ALA A 499 -11.06 3.21 -19.37
C ALA A 499 -12.14 2.75 -18.38
N PHE A 500 -12.08 3.23 -17.14
CA PHE A 500 -13.07 2.95 -16.09
C PHE A 500 -14.47 3.33 -16.54
N ALA A 501 -14.69 4.57 -17.01
CA ALA A 501 -15.98 5.02 -17.48
C ALA A 501 -16.47 4.19 -18.66
N SER A 502 -15.58 3.82 -19.59
CA SER A 502 -15.94 2.94 -20.71
C SER A 502 -16.37 1.55 -20.26
N TYR A 503 -15.72 0.96 -19.26
CA TYR A 503 -16.06 -0.37 -18.75
C TYR A 503 -17.36 -0.36 -17.97
N TYR A 504 -17.56 0.66 -17.11
CA TYR A 504 -18.76 0.81 -16.33
C TYR A 504 -20.01 1.02 -17.20
N ARG A 505 -19.92 1.89 -18.22
CA ARG A 505 -21.01 2.05 -19.21
C ARG A 505 -21.37 0.74 -19.92
N LYS A 506 -20.39 -0.11 -20.19
CA LYS A 506 -20.62 -1.39 -20.88
C LYS A 506 -21.39 -2.37 -20.00
N ILE A 507 -21.16 -2.35 -18.68
CA ILE A 507 -21.88 -3.25 -17.75
C ILE A 507 -23.26 -2.74 -17.35
N ASN A 508 -23.48 -1.42 -17.41
CA ASN A 508 -24.73 -0.75 -17.03
C ASN A 508 -25.33 0.05 -18.20
N GLU A 509 -25.25 -0.45 -19.43
CA GLU A 509 -25.69 0.31 -20.62
C GLU A 509 -27.17 0.69 -20.57
N GLU A 510 -28.01 -0.15 -19.97
CA GLU A 510 -29.46 0.06 -19.85
C GLU A 510 -29.80 1.23 -18.92
N ASP A 511 -28.99 1.45 -17.87
CA ASP A 511 -29.26 2.45 -16.83
C ASP A 511 -28.46 3.74 -17.05
N GLU A 512 -27.18 3.63 -17.41
CA GLU A 512 -26.21 4.73 -17.30
C GLU A 512 -25.33 4.90 -18.55
N LYS A 513 -25.93 4.88 -19.74
CA LYS A 513 -25.21 5.03 -21.01
C LYS A 513 -24.37 6.31 -21.13
N ALA A 514 -24.77 7.38 -20.45
CA ALA A 514 -24.08 8.68 -20.45
C ALA A 514 -23.07 8.86 -19.28
N PHE A 515 -22.81 7.80 -18.51
CA PHE A 515 -21.97 7.86 -17.31
C PHE A 515 -20.61 8.53 -17.53
N THR A 516 -20.21 9.38 -16.60
CA THR A 516 -18.86 9.96 -16.57
C THR A 516 -18.28 9.84 -15.17
N ALA A 517 -16.96 9.87 -15.09
CA ALA A 517 -16.22 9.77 -13.84
C ALA A 517 -15.16 10.86 -13.79
N LYS A 518 -14.77 11.24 -12.59
CA LYS A 518 -13.71 12.20 -12.31
C LYS A 518 -12.76 11.63 -11.26
N LEU A 519 -11.54 11.33 -11.68
CA LEU A 519 -10.41 11.04 -10.81
C LEU A 519 -9.58 12.33 -10.68
N MET A 520 -9.71 13.00 -9.54
CA MET A 520 -9.07 14.29 -9.29
C MET A 520 -7.91 14.10 -8.31
N PRO A 521 -6.67 13.94 -8.82
CA PRO A 521 -5.50 13.85 -7.96
C PRO A 521 -5.20 15.21 -7.30
N SER A 522 -4.82 15.16 -6.04
CA SER A 522 -4.20 16.26 -5.30
C SER A 522 -3.11 15.70 -4.40
N ILE A 523 -2.32 16.55 -3.76
CA ILE A 523 -1.16 16.11 -2.96
C ILE A 523 -1.61 15.10 -1.89
N GLY A 524 -1.22 13.83 -2.06
CA GLY A 524 -1.57 12.74 -1.16
C GLY A 524 -3.05 12.33 -1.13
N LYS A 525 -3.89 12.84 -2.03
CA LYS A 525 -5.35 12.56 -2.05
C LYS A 525 -5.83 12.28 -3.48
N LEU A 526 -6.80 11.38 -3.62
CA LEU A 526 -7.46 11.06 -4.89
C LEU A 526 -8.96 11.13 -4.68
N ALA A 527 -9.55 12.26 -5.06
CA ALA A 527 -10.99 12.37 -5.11
C ALA A 527 -11.52 11.56 -6.29
N PHE A 528 -12.61 10.85 -6.04
CA PHE A 528 -13.24 9.96 -7.01
C PHE A 528 -14.73 10.25 -6.97
N ASP A 529 -15.20 10.96 -7.99
CA ASP A 529 -16.60 11.28 -8.15
C ASP A 529 -17.13 10.68 -9.46
N VAL A 530 -18.39 10.32 -9.46
CA VAL A 530 -19.08 9.66 -10.55
C VAL A 530 -20.38 10.41 -10.84
N ASP A 531 -20.74 10.50 -12.11
CA ASP A 531 -22.00 11.11 -12.53
C ASP A 531 -23.19 10.28 -12.03
N PHE A 532 -24.28 10.96 -11.66
CA PHE A 532 -25.54 10.31 -11.34
C PHE A 532 -26.66 10.84 -12.26
N TYR A 533 -27.00 10.07 -13.30
CA TYR A 533 -28.06 10.39 -14.26
C TYR A 533 -27.98 11.82 -14.86
N GLY A 534 -26.76 12.32 -15.11
CA GLY A 534 -26.52 13.67 -15.65
C GLY A 534 -26.79 14.80 -14.67
N ARG A 535 -27.00 14.51 -13.38
CA ARG A 535 -27.34 15.51 -12.34
C ARG A 535 -26.15 16.03 -11.55
N GLY A 536 -24.93 15.66 -11.96
CA GLY A 536 -23.70 16.10 -11.30
C GLY A 536 -22.84 14.93 -10.86
N HIS A 537 -21.65 15.26 -10.36
CA HIS A 537 -20.64 14.30 -9.93
C HIS A 537 -20.63 14.21 -8.41
N PHE A 538 -20.69 13.00 -7.88
CA PHE A 538 -20.74 12.73 -6.45
C PHE A 538 -19.85 11.54 -6.10
N PRO A 539 -19.40 11.42 -4.84
CA PRO A 539 -18.72 10.22 -4.39
C PRO A 539 -19.57 8.96 -4.68
N PRO A 540 -18.99 7.83 -5.10
CA PRO A 540 -19.73 6.61 -5.44
C PRO A 540 -20.69 6.13 -4.35
N GLY A 541 -20.34 6.33 -3.08
CA GLY A 541 -21.17 5.96 -1.93
C GLY A 541 -22.39 6.86 -1.68
N ALA A 542 -22.57 7.95 -2.45
CA ALA A 542 -23.63 8.92 -2.20
C ALA A 542 -25.01 8.47 -2.71
N TYR A 543 -25.10 8.07 -3.98
CA TYR A 543 -26.39 7.81 -4.65
C TYR A 543 -26.48 6.45 -5.37
N HIS A 544 -25.36 5.75 -5.55
CA HIS A 544 -25.33 4.45 -6.23
C HIS A 544 -25.54 3.32 -5.23
N SER A 545 -26.27 2.27 -5.63
CA SER A 545 -26.48 1.07 -4.80
C SER A 545 -25.20 0.26 -4.64
N GLU A 546 -25.17 -0.66 -3.67
CA GLU A 546 -24.02 -1.56 -3.46
C GLU A 546 -23.64 -2.33 -4.74
N GLY A 547 -24.61 -2.78 -5.53
CA GLY A 547 -24.38 -3.45 -6.81
C GLY A 547 -23.63 -2.58 -7.81
N HIS A 548 -24.00 -1.29 -7.91
CA HIS A 548 -23.28 -0.35 -8.76
C HIS A 548 -21.87 -0.10 -8.22
N GLN A 549 -21.70 0.03 -6.90
CA GLN A 549 -20.39 0.24 -6.27
C GLN A 549 -19.44 -0.96 -6.47
N ASP A 550 -19.92 -2.19 -6.31
CA ASP A 550 -19.13 -3.41 -6.58
C ASP A 550 -18.75 -3.48 -8.07
N GLY A 551 -19.67 -3.13 -8.97
CA GLY A 551 -19.40 -2.99 -10.41
C GLY A 551 -18.36 -1.91 -10.74
N MET A 552 -18.42 -0.76 -10.07
CA MET A 552 -17.42 0.31 -10.20
C MET A 552 -16.05 -0.16 -9.73
N GLY A 553 -15.97 -0.85 -8.60
CA GLY A 553 -14.71 -1.39 -8.08
C GLY A 553 -14.07 -2.35 -9.08
N LEU A 554 -14.86 -3.23 -9.71
CA LEU A 554 -14.35 -4.19 -10.68
C LEU A 554 -13.85 -3.46 -11.93
N CYS A 555 -14.61 -2.50 -12.43
CA CYS A 555 -14.22 -1.72 -13.60
C CYS A 555 -12.95 -0.90 -13.35
N LEU A 556 -12.80 -0.31 -12.15
CA LEU A 556 -11.63 0.48 -11.78
C LEU A 556 -10.39 -0.42 -11.66
N TYR A 557 -10.53 -1.59 -11.02
CA TYR A 557 -9.48 -2.60 -10.96
C TYR A 557 -9.02 -3.02 -12.37
N LEU A 558 -9.97 -3.39 -13.24
CA LEU A 558 -9.66 -3.81 -14.61
C LEU A 558 -9.01 -2.70 -15.43
N ALA A 559 -9.45 -1.44 -15.26
CA ALA A 559 -8.85 -0.28 -15.91
C ALA A 559 -7.39 -0.08 -15.47
N LEU A 560 -7.11 -0.22 -14.18
CA LEU A 560 -5.77 -0.11 -13.62
C LEU A 560 -4.86 -1.26 -14.09
N MET A 561 -5.33 -2.51 -14.02
CA MET A 561 -4.56 -3.67 -14.50
C MET A 561 -4.28 -3.57 -16.01
N ASN A 562 -5.25 -3.14 -16.80
CA ASN A 562 -5.06 -2.92 -18.22
C ASN A 562 -4.03 -1.81 -18.51
N HIS A 563 -4.03 -0.72 -17.73
CA HIS A 563 -3.06 0.36 -17.90
C HIS A 563 -1.64 -0.09 -17.52
N LEU A 564 -1.49 -0.83 -16.42
CA LEU A 564 -0.19 -1.26 -15.90
C LEU A 564 0.44 -2.38 -16.71
N LEU A 565 -0.36 -3.39 -17.05
CA LEU A 565 0.14 -4.64 -17.61
C LEU A 565 -0.22 -4.78 -19.09
N GLY A 566 -1.31 -4.17 -19.55
CA GLY A 566 -1.77 -4.22 -20.94
C GLY A 566 -1.86 -5.65 -21.45
N VAL A 567 -1.15 -5.95 -22.55
CA VAL A 567 -1.09 -7.31 -23.12
C VAL A 567 -0.51 -8.36 -22.17
N ASN A 568 0.24 -7.94 -21.15
CA ASN A 568 0.79 -8.83 -20.15
C ASN A 568 -0.22 -9.19 -19.06
N PHE A 569 -1.40 -8.55 -18.99
CA PHE A 569 -2.46 -8.93 -18.05
C PHE A 569 -3.10 -10.27 -18.46
N THR A 570 -2.47 -11.39 -18.10
CA THR A 570 -2.89 -12.72 -18.56
C THR A 570 -3.66 -13.53 -17.51
N PHE A 571 -3.81 -13.01 -16.29
CA PHE A 571 -4.33 -13.77 -15.16
C PHE A 571 -4.91 -12.88 -14.05
N ALA A 572 -6.08 -13.26 -13.54
CA ALA A 572 -6.69 -12.68 -12.34
C ALA A 572 -7.59 -13.70 -11.60
N VAL A 573 -7.70 -13.54 -10.28
CA VAL A 573 -8.55 -14.33 -9.38
C VAL A 573 -9.58 -13.40 -8.75
N LEU A 574 -10.86 -13.66 -8.97
CA LEU A 574 -11.97 -12.85 -8.50
C LEU A 574 -12.76 -13.62 -7.44
N ASP A 575 -12.64 -13.20 -6.18
CA ASP A 575 -13.16 -13.90 -5.00
C ASP A 575 -14.48 -13.28 -4.51
N ASP A 576 -15.61 -13.89 -4.88
CA ASP A 576 -16.97 -13.44 -4.52
C ASP A 576 -17.21 -11.92 -4.78
N VAL A 577 -16.76 -11.43 -5.94
CA VAL A 577 -16.71 -10.00 -6.30
C VAL A 577 -18.05 -9.36 -6.70
N LEU A 578 -19.06 -10.13 -7.09
CA LEU A 578 -20.30 -9.62 -7.72
C LEU A 578 -21.57 -10.06 -6.98
N MET A 579 -21.47 -10.25 -5.66
CA MET A 579 -22.58 -10.76 -4.85
C MET A 579 -23.81 -9.84 -4.89
N SER A 580 -23.61 -8.51 -4.85
CA SER A 580 -24.68 -7.51 -4.78
C SER A 580 -25.20 -7.05 -6.15
N VAL A 581 -24.59 -7.53 -7.24
CA VAL A 581 -24.89 -7.10 -8.61
C VAL A 581 -26.05 -7.92 -9.18
N ASP A 582 -27.01 -7.26 -9.81
CA ASP A 582 -28.17 -7.93 -10.39
C ASP A 582 -27.82 -8.82 -11.60
N ALA A 583 -28.72 -9.78 -11.86
CA ALA A 583 -28.58 -10.79 -12.91
C ALA A 583 -28.32 -10.21 -14.31
N GLY A 584 -28.95 -9.07 -14.65
CA GLY A 584 -28.77 -8.39 -15.93
C GLY A 584 -27.34 -7.87 -16.11
N HIS A 585 -26.86 -7.09 -15.14
CA HIS A 585 -25.51 -6.50 -15.17
C HIS A 585 -24.42 -7.58 -15.12
N ARG A 586 -24.64 -8.66 -14.38
CA ARG A 586 -23.78 -9.85 -14.36
C ARG A 586 -23.51 -10.42 -15.76
N ARG A 587 -24.52 -10.52 -16.63
CA ARG A 587 -24.30 -10.98 -18.02
C ARG A 587 -23.42 -10.00 -18.80
N GLN A 588 -23.63 -8.70 -18.62
CA GLN A 588 -22.79 -7.68 -19.26
C GLN A 588 -21.35 -7.72 -18.76
N VAL A 589 -21.11 -8.07 -17.49
CA VAL A 589 -19.75 -8.34 -16.99
C VAL A 589 -19.11 -9.49 -17.75
N CYS A 590 -19.81 -10.61 -17.98
CA CYS A 590 -19.27 -11.70 -18.80
C CYS A 590 -18.88 -11.22 -20.20
N THR A 591 -19.71 -10.39 -20.83
CA THR A 591 -19.45 -9.78 -22.14
C THR A 591 -18.23 -8.87 -22.11
N LEU A 592 -18.13 -7.98 -21.12
CA LEU A 592 -16.98 -7.09 -20.92
C LEU A 592 -15.67 -7.89 -20.82
N LEU A 593 -15.63 -8.92 -19.97
CA LEU A 593 -14.43 -9.74 -19.76
C LEU A 593 -14.00 -10.45 -21.04
N LYS A 594 -14.94 -11.03 -21.80
CA LYS A 594 -14.62 -11.70 -23.08
C LYS A 594 -14.12 -10.73 -24.15
N GLU A 595 -14.76 -9.56 -24.27
CA GLU A 595 -14.44 -8.59 -25.33
C GLU A 595 -13.17 -7.79 -25.05
N LYS A 596 -12.98 -7.34 -23.80
CA LYS A 596 -11.86 -6.46 -23.43
C LYS A 596 -10.64 -7.22 -22.92
N PHE A 597 -10.83 -8.43 -22.38
CA PHE A 597 -9.77 -9.23 -21.78
C PHE A 597 -9.71 -10.67 -22.33
N PRO A 598 -9.70 -10.88 -23.66
CA PRO A 598 -9.76 -12.21 -24.27
C PRO A 598 -8.53 -13.09 -23.96
N ASN A 599 -7.40 -12.48 -23.60
CA ASN A 599 -6.15 -13.16 -23.32
C ASN A 599 -5.92 -13.42 -21.82
N THR A 600 -6.83 -12.94 -20.98
CA THR A 600 -6.75 -13.03 -19.51
C THR A 600 -7.52 -14.26 -19.03
N GLN A 601 -6.87 -15.10 -18.25
CA GLN A 601 -7.53 -16.18 -17.53
C GLN A 601 -8.12 -15.64 -16.24
N PHE A 602 -9.44 -15.79 -16.08
CA PHE A 602 -10.14 -15.45 -14.84
C PHE A 602 -10.50 -16.71 -14.05
N ILE A 603 -10.10 -16.73 -12.78
CA ILE A 603 -10.53 -17.74 -11.80
C ILE A 603 -11.56 -17.08 -10.89
N PHE A 604 -12.77 -17.62 -10.84
CA PHE A 604 -13.85 -17.09 -10.01
C PHE A 604 -14.08 -17.99 -8.80
N THR A 605 -14.36 -17.41 -7.65
CA THR A 605 -15.13 -18.08 -6.61
C THR A 605 -16.49 -17.41 -6.50
N THR A 606 -17.54 -18.21 -6.28
CA THR A 606 -18.86 -17.66 -6.00
C THR A 606 -19.70 -18.57 -5.12
N HIS A 607 -20.54 -18.00 -4.28
CA HIS A 607 -21.60 -18.75 -3.60
C HIS A 607 -22.91 -18.85 -4.41
N ASP A 608 -23.01 -18.13 -5.53
CA ASP A 608 -24.23 -18.00 -6.32
C ASP A 608 -24.23 -18.96 -7.53
N GLU A 609 -25.07 -20.00 -7.47
CA GLU A 609 -25.23 -20.96 -8.56
C GLU A 609 -25.81 -20.34 -9.84
N ILE A 610 -26.67 -19.32 -9.73
CA ILE A 610 -27.26 -18.62 -10.87
C ILE A 610 -26.15 -17.85 -11.59
N TRP A 611 -25.23 -17.25 -10.84
CA TRP A 611 -24.07 -16.59 -11.42
C TRP A 611 -23.18 -17.57 -12.21
N LEU A 612 -22.89 -18.76 -11.65
CA LEU A 612 -22.18 -19.81 -12.38
C LEU A 612 -22.91 -20.21 -13.67
N ARG A 613 -24.24 -20.34 -13.63
CA ARG A 613 -25.04 -20.66 -14.82
C ARG A 613 -24.94 -19.56 -15.87
N HIS A 614 -24.99 -18.29 -15.49
CA HIS A 614 -24.81 -17.17 -16.43
C HIS A 614 -23.42 -17.18 -17.06
N MET A 615 -22.36 -17.40 -16.27
CA MET A 615 -21.00 -17.50 -16.83
C MET A 615 -20.87 -18.65 -17.85
N LYS A 616 -21.58 -19.77 -17.62
CA LYS A 616 -21.66 -20.88 -18.57
C LYS A 616 -22.47 -20.54 -19.81
N SER A 617 -23.66 -19.96 -19.65
CA SER A 617 -24.54 -19.62 -20.78
C SER A 617 -23.91 -18.57 -21.70
N GLU A 618 -23.21 -17.61 -21.12
CA GLU A 618 -22.44 -16.60 -21.85
C GLU A 618 -21.12 -17.14 -22.43
N GLY A 619 -20.77 -18.41 -22.17
CA GLY A 619 -19.55 -19.03 -22.68
C GLY A 619 -18.25 -18.47 -22.07
N LEU A 620 -18.33 -17.74 -20.95
CA LEU A 620 -17.16 -17.30 -20.19
C LEU A 620 -16.45 -18.50 -19.55
N ILE A 621 -17.23 -19.44 -19.00
CA ILE A 621 -16.76 -20.74 -18.51
C ILE A 621 -17.15 -21.82 -19.53
N LYS A 622 -16.15 -22.53 -20.05
CA LYS A 622 -16.34 -23.54 -21.12
C LYS A 622 -16.44 -24.95 -20.55
N GLY A 623 -17.42 -25.72 -21.01
CA GLY A 623 -17.58 -27.13 -20.66
C GLY A 623 -17.66 -27.38 -19.16
N ARG A 624 -16.90 -28.37 -18.66
CA ARG A 624 -16.80 -28.73 -17.24
C ARG A 624 -15.65 -28.03 -16.50
N ASN A 625 -15.25 -26.81 -16.91
CA ASN A 625 -14.16 -26.07 -16.25
C ASN A 625 -14.65 -25.31 -15.01
N PHE A 626 -15.26 -26.03 -14.07
CA PHE A 626 -15.74 -25.50 -12.79
C PHE A 626 -15.70 -26.61 -11.74
N ALA A 627 -15.55 -26.24 -10.47
CA ALA A 627 -15.75 -27.12 -9.32
C ALA A 627 -17.02 -26.69 -8.57
N HIS A 628 -17.83 -27.65 -8.15
CA HIS A 628 -19.04 -27.39 -7.35
C HIS A 628 -18.87 -28.01 -5.97
N PHE A 629 -18.56 -27.20 -4.97
CA PHE A 629 -18.39 -27.62 -3.60
C PHE A 629 -19.73 -27.76 -2.88
N ARG A 630 -19.87 -28.87 -2.18
CA ARG A 630 -21.06 -29.27 -1.44
C ARG A 630 -20.97 -28.88 0.02
N THR A 631 -20.00 -29.47 0.72
CA THR A 631 -19.82 -29.32 2.16
C THR A 631 -18.34 -29.23 2.49
N TRP A 632 -18.08 -28.89 3.74
CA TRP A 632 -16.74 -28.81 4.30
C TRP A 632 -16.75 -29.39 5.71
N THR A 633 -15.78 -30.25 6.01
CA THR A 633 -15.51 -30.69 7.38
C THR A 633 -14.03 -30.54 7.69
N VAL A 634 -13.68 -30.55 8.98
CA VAL A 634 -12.27 -30.46 9.42
C VAL A 634 -11.46 -31.69 8.96
N GLU A 635 -12.12 -32.84 8.90
CA GLU A 635 -11.51 -34.13 8.58
C GLU A 635 -11.20 -34.28 7.09
N PHE A 636 -12.12 -33.84 6.21
CA PHE A 636 -12.03 -34.08 4.77
C PHE A 636 -11.73 -32.80 3.97
N GLY A 637 -11.97 -31.62 4.54
CA GLY A 637 -11.89 -30.36 3.82
C GLY A 637 -13.06 -30.18 2.83
N PRO A 638 -12.89 -29.43 1.73
CA PRO A 638 -13.95 -29.17 0.76
C PRO A 638 -14.26 -30.43 -0.07
N THR A 639 -15.54 -30.78 -0.20
CA THR A 639 -16.01 -31.93 -1.00
C THR A 639 -16.78 -31.46 -2.24
N GLU A 640 -16.51 -32.08 -3.38
CA GLU A 640 -17.15 -31.74 -4.66
C GLU A 640 -18.41 -32.60 -4.93
N TRP A 641 -19.37 -32.05 -5.67
CA TRP A 641 -20.43 -32.83 -6.33
C TRP A 641 -19.85 -33.55 -7.57
N ASP A 642 -19.17 -34.68 -7.37
CA ASP A 642 -18.96 -35.67 -8.44
C ASP A 642 -19.72 -36.96 -8.07
N ASP A 643 -20.70 -37.34 -8.89
CA ASP A 643 -21.50 -38.55 -8.70
C ASP A 643 -20.61 -39.78 -8.49
N ARG A 644 -19.44 -39.85 -9.15
CA ARG A 644 -18.52 -41.00 -8.99
C ARG A 644 -17.90 -41.06 -7.59
N ASP A 645 -17.65 -39.91 -6.98
CA ASP A 645 -16.99 -39.79 -5.69
C ASP A 645 -17.99 -40.04 -4.55
N VAL A 646 -19.22 -39.54 -4.67
CA VAL A 646 -20.27 -39.78 -3.66
C VAL A 646 -20.58 -41.27 -3.52
N TRP A 647 -20.65 -42.00 -4.63
CA TRP A 647 -20.87 -43.43 -4.61
C TRP A 647 -19.70 -44.20 -3.98
N ALA A 648 -18.45 -43.79 -4.25
CA ALA A 648 -17.27 -44.38 -3.62
C ALA A 648 -17.16 -44.07 -2.12
N GLU A 649 -17.54 -42.86 -1.71
CA GLU A 649 -17.60 -42.42 -0.31
C GLU A 649 -18.69 -43.17 0.47
N LEU A 650 -19.87 -43.37 -0.15
CA LEU A 650 -20.92 -44.25 0.38
C LEU A 650 -20.40 -45.68 0.60
N ASP A 651 -19.70 -46.23 -0.38
CA ASP A 651 -19.08 -47.56 -0.27
C ASP A 651 -18.02 -47.60 0.85
N GLY A 652 -17.28 -46.50 1.05
CA GLY A 652 -16.30 -46.33 2.12
C GLY A 652 -16.89 -46.28 3.53
N HIS A 653 -17.95 -45.49 3.75
CA HIS A 653 -18.69 -45.48 5.02
C HIS A 653 -19.29 -46.85 5.33
N LEU A 654 -19.87 -47.50 4.32
CA LEU A 654 -20.41 -48.85 4.46
C LEU A 654 -19.31 -49.88 4.75
N ALA A 655 -18.10 -49.73 4.21
CA ALA A 655 -16.98 -50.61 4.54
C ALA A 655 -16.57 -50.51 6.03
N LYS A 656 -16.77 -49.35 6.66
CA LYS A 656 -16.52 -49.09 8.08
C LYS A 656 -17.72 -49.35 9.00
N ASN A 657 -18.84 -49.84 8.44
CA ASN A 657 -20.13 -50.01 9.13
C ASN A 657 -20.72 -48.68 9.68
N GLU A 658 -20.37 -47.54 9.08
CA GLU A 658 -20.87 -46.21 9.45
C GLU A 658 -22.20 -45.90 8.74
N VAL A 659 -23.24 -46.70 9.01
CA VAL A 659 -24.51 -46.66 8.27
C VAL A 659 -25.21 -45.29 8.36
N ARG A 660 -25.13 -44.60 9.50
CA ARG A 660 -25.72 -43.25 9.65
C ARG A 660 -25.07 -42.21 8.75
N ALA A 661 -23.74 -42.23 8.64
CA ALA A 661 -23.01 -41.34 7.76
C ALA A 661 -23.36 -41.64 6.29
N ALA A 662 -23.41 -42.92 5.92
CA ALA A 662 -23.85 -43.35 4.58
C ALA A 662 -25.30 -42.90 4.28
N ALA A 663 -26.22 -43.03 5.23
CA ALA A 663 -27.62 -42.62 5.04
C ALA A 663 -27.79 -41.12 4.87
N ALA A 664 -27.09 -40.31 5.68
CA ALA A 664 -27.08 -38.86 5.55
C ALA A 664 -26.47 -38.43 4.21
N LEU A 665 -25.34 -39.04 3.82
CA LEU A 665 -24.67 -38.77 2.55
C LEU A 665 -25.57 -39.09 1.35
N LEU A 666 -26.24 -40.26 1.38
CA LEU A 666 -27.19 -40.69 0.34
C LEU A 666 -28.38 -39.74 0.25
N ARG A 667 -29.00 -39.36 1.38
CA ARG A 667 -30.15 -38.45 1.39
C ARG A 667 -29.84 -37.13 0.71
N HIS A 668 -28.76 -36.48 1.13
CA HIS A 668 -28.33 -35.22 0.56
C HIS A 668 -27.96 -35.35 -0.93
N HIS A 669 -27.35 -36.47 -1.33
CA HIS A 669 -27.09 -36.73 -2.75
C HIS A 669 -28.38 -36.80 -3.55
N LEU A 670 -29.38 -37.52 -3.03
CA LEU A 670 -30.69 -37.59 -3.66
C LEU A 670 -31.38 -36.22 -3.70
N GLU A 671 -31.19 -35.35 -2.69
CA GLU A 671 -31.75 -33.99 -2.68
C GLU A 671 -31.18 -33.15 -3.82
N HIS A 672 -29.85 -33.18 -3.99
CA HIS A 672 -29.18 -32.49 -5.09
C HIS A 672 -29.59 -33.04 -6.44
N PHE A 673 -29.56 -34.37 -6.60
CA PHE A 673 -30.00 -35.06 -7.80
C PHE A 673 -31.45 -34.70 -8.15
N ALA A 674 -32.37 -34.73 -7.17
CA ALA A 674 -33.78 -34.45 -7.38
C ALA A 674 -34.01 -32.99 -7.80
N LYS A 675 -33.25 -32.05 -7.21
CA LYS A 675 -33.29 -30.64 -7.60
C LYS A 675 -32.87 -30.45 -9.05
N GLU A 676 -31.76 -31.06 -9.47
CA GLU A 676 -31.28 -30.98 -10.85
C GLU A 676 -32.24 -31.69 -11.83
N ALA A 677 -32.79 -32.84 -11.45
CA ALA A 677 -33.75 -33.58 -12.26
C ALA A 677 -35.06 -32.83 -12.44
N CYS A 678 -35.58 -32.20 -11.39
CA CYS A 678 -36.76 -31.34 -11.47
C CYS A 678 -36.55 -30.17 -12.44
N ASP A 679 -35.41 -29.49 -12.34
CA ASP A 679 -35.05 -28.37 -13.22
C ASP A 679 -34.97 -28.82 -14.68
N ARG A 680 -34.12 -29.81 -14.96
CA ARG A 680 -33.86 -30.30 -16.33
C ARG A 680 -35.08 -30.92 -17.01
N LEU A 681 -35.93 -31.61 -16.27
CA LEU A 681 -37.15 -32.23 -16.81
C LEU A 681 -38.35 -31.28 -16.81
N ARG A 682 -38.18 -30.09 -16.24
CA ARG A 682 -39.24 -29.10 -16.01
C ARG A 682 -40.41 -29.74 -15.25
N ALA A 683 -40.09 -30.40 -14.14
CA ALA A 683 -41.06 -31.05 -13.28
C ALA A 683 -41.95 -30.01 -12.60
N ASN A 684 -43.23 -30.35 -12.42
CA ASN A 684 -44.14 -29.49 -11.66
C ASN A 684 -43.87 -29.69 -10.17
N VAL A 685 -43.45 -28.64 -9.48
CA VAL A 685 -43.23 -28.63 -8.03
C VAL A 685 -44.08 -27.50 -7.45
N GLU A 686 -44.62 -27.67 -6.25
CA GLU A 686 -45.37 -26.62 -5.56
C GLU A 686 -44.49 -25.38 -5.38
N PHE A 687 -44.99 -24.21 -5.78
CA PHE A 687 -44.22 -22.98 -5.67
C PHE A 687 -44.03 -22.57 -4.21
N ARG A 688 -42.78 -22.36 -3.80
CA ARG A 688 -42.42 -21.77 -2.50
C ARG A 688 -41.55 -20.53 -2.71
N GLY A 689 -41.94 -19.43 -2.08
CA GLY A 689 -41.25 -18.14 -2.25
C GLY A 689 -39.83 -18.11 -1.66
N ASP A 690 -39.51 -19.02 -0.75
CA ASP A 690 -38.17 -19.18 -0.16
C ASP A 690 -37.26 -20.14 -0.95
N ALA A 691 -37.78 -20.78 -2.00
CA ALA A 691 -37.12 -21.82 -2.78
C ALA A 691 -36.53 -22.98 -1.94
N GLN A 692 -37.06 -23.24 -0.74
CA GLN A 692 -36.65 -24.36 0.10
C GLN A 692 -37.47 -25.60 -0.23
N PHE A 693 -36.84 -26.53 -0.95
CA PHE A 693 -37.43 -27.81 -1.34
C PHE A 693 -36.70 -28.95 -0.66
N MET A 694 -37.46 -29.90 -0.10
CA MET A 694 -36.93 -31.12 0.49
C MET A 694 -36.95 -32.27 -0.51
N LEU A 695 -36.28 -33.38 -0.19
CA LEU A 695 -36.26 -34.56 -1.04
C LEU A 695 -37.66 -35.05 -1.43
N GLY A 696 -38.59 -35.08 -0.47
CA GLY A 696 -39.98 -35.51 -0.68
C GLY A 696 -40.77 -34.56 -1.59
N ASP A 697 -40.40 -33.28 -1.66
CA ASP A 697 -41.01 -32.32 -2.57
C ASP A 697 -40.51 -32.52 -4.02
N LEU A 698 -39.25 -32.95 -4.19
CA LEU A 698 -38.57 -32.96 -5.49
C LEU A 698 -38.57 -34.35 -6.16
N LEU A 699 -38.10 -35.39 -5.45
CA LEU A 699 -37.83 -36.69 -6.05
C LEU A 699 -39.08 -37.32 -6.68
N PRO A 700 -40.28 -37.31 -6.04
CA PRO A 700 -41.49 -37.83 -6.66
C PRO A 700 -41.88 -37.11 -7.94
N ASN A 701 -41.72 -35.78 -7.96
CA ASN A 701 -42.06 -34.92 -9.10
C ASN A 701 -41.09 -35.10 -10.27
N ALA A 702 -39.78 -35.18 -10.01
CA ALA A 702 -38.78 -35.54 -11.02
C ALA A 702 -39.07 -36.91 -11.64
N THR A 703 -39.38 -37.90 -10.79
CA THR A 703 -39.66 -39.28 -11.21
C THR A 703 -40.93 -39.39 -12.04
N SER A 704 -42.01 -38.72 -11.62
CA SER A 704 -43.25 -38.67 -12.40
C SER A 704 -43.00 -38.02 -13.77
N SER A 705 -42.25 -36.91 -13.78
CA SER A 705 -41.98 -36.15 -14.99
C SER A 705 -41.19 -36.94 -16.03
N LEU A 706 -40.14 -37.67 -15.64
CA LEU A 706 -39.41 -38.53 -16.58
C LEU A 706 -40.32 -39.62 -17.18
N GLY A 707 -41.13 -40.26 -16.33
CA GLY A 707 -42.08 -41.28 -16.78
C GLY A 707 -43.11 -40.73 -17.79
N GLU A 708 -43.66 -39.55 -17.54
CA GLU A 708 -44.57 -38.87 -18.48
C GLU A 708 -43.89 -38.50 -19.79
N LEU A 709 -42.65 -37.99 -19.73
CA LEU A 709 -41.89 -37.61 -20.92
C LEU A 709 -41.57 -38.82 -21.80
N LEU A 710 -41.20 -39.96 -21.20
CA LEU A 710 -40.98 -41.21 -21.93
C LEU A 710 -42.27 -41.72 -22.59
N LYS A 711 -43.41 -41.65 -21.89
CA LYS A 711 -44.73 -42.00 -22.47
C LYS A 711 -45.09 -41.08 -23.64
N LYS A 712 -44.89 -39.77 -23.50
CA LYS A 712 -45.12 -38.78 -24.57
C LYS A 712 -44.19 -39.04 -25.76
N ALA A 713 -42.92 -39.32 -25.51
CA ALA A 713 -41.96 -39.66 -26.56
C ALA A 713 -42.37 -40.92 -27.32
N LYS A 714 -42.83 -41.96 -26.60
CA LYS A 714 -43.31 -43.21 -27.20
C LYS A 714 -44.55 -42.98 -28.06
N ALA A 715 -45.52 -42.20 -27.57
CA ALA A 715 -46.71 -41.84 -28.32
C ALA A 715 -46.37 -41.00 -29.58
N ALA A 716 -45.44 -40.07 -29.46
CA ALA A 716 -44.91 -39.30 -30.59
C ALA A 716 -44.26 -40.24 -31.62
N ALA A 717 -43.30 -41.07 -31.23
CA ALA A 717 -42.64 -42.03 -32.14
C ALA A 717 -43.63 -42.96 -32.86
N SER A 718 -44.66 -43.45 -32.15
CA SER A 718 -45.76 -44.22 -32.74
C SER A 718 -46.56 -43.42 -33.78
N SER A 719 -46.89 -42.15 -33.50
CA SER A 719 -47.62 -41.28 -34.44
C SER A 719 -46.82 -40.97 -35.72
N TRP A 720 -45.48 -40.99 -35.63
CA TRP A 720 -44.56 -40.82 -36.76
C TRP A 720 -44.19 -42.16 -37.44
N ASN A 721 -44.74 -43.29 -36.98
CA ASN A 721 -44.48 -44.64 -37.47
C ASN A 721 -43.00 -45.09 -37.38
N GLN A 722 -42.28 -44.64 -36.35
CA GLN A 722 -40.85 -44.93 -36.09
C GLN A 722 -40.71 -46.15 -35.16
N LYS A 723 -40.84 -47.37 -35.72
CA LYS A 723 -40.89 -48.62 -34.93
C LYS A 723 -39.62 -48.88 -34.10
N ASP A 724 -38.45 -48.62 -34.69
CA ASP A 724 -37.13 -48.74 -34.06
C ASP A 724 -36.99 -47.79 -32.84
N VAL A 725 -37.51 -46.56 -32.97
CA VAL A 725 -37.51 -45.58 -31.87
C VAL A 725 -38.48 -46.01 -30.77
N VAL A 726 -39.65 -46.58 -31.10
CA VAL A 726 -40.62 -47.10 -30.12
C VAL A 726 -40.04 -48.24 -29.30
N GLU A 727 -39.34 -49.19 -29.94
CA GLU A 727 -38.65 -50.29 -29.25
C GLU A 727 -37.57 -49.76 -28.29
N ARG A 728 -36.75 -48.81 -28.76
CA ARG A 728 -35.72 -48.17 -27.94
C ARG A 728 -36.30 -47.45 -26.73
N ILE A 729 -37.38 -46.67 -26.91
CA ILE A 729 -38.04 -45.97 -25.78
C ILE A 729 -38.65 -46.98 -24.81
N THR A 730 -39.22 -48.08 -25.32
CA THR A 730 -39.80 -49.14 -24.47
C THR A 730 -38.75 -49.81 -23.60
N ALA A 731 -37.54 -50.05 -24.13
CA ALA A 731 -36.44 -50.56 -23.33
C ALA A 731 -36.02 -49.58 -22.21
N ILE A 732 -35.89 -48.29 -22.53
CA ILE A 732 -35.55 -47.24 -21.54
C ILE A 732 -36.65 -47.13 -20.47
N GLU A 733 -37.92 -47.13 -20.88
CA GLU A 733 -39.09 -47.08 -19.99
C GLU A 733 -39.13 -48.29 -19.06
N ALA A 734 -38.81 -49.49 -19.55
CA ALA A 734 -38.74 -50.71 -18.75
C ALA A 734 -37.62 -50.64 -17.70
N THR A 735 -36.40 -50.25 -18.09
CA THR A 735 -35.27 -50.09 -17.17
C THR A 735 -35.57 -49.05 -16.09
N PHE A 736 -36.14 -47.91 -16.48
CA PHE A 736 -36.56 -46.86 -15.53
C PHE A 736 -37.64 -47.37 -14.57
N THR A 737 -38.63 -48.10 -15.06
CA THR A 737 -39.72 -48.64 -14.23
C THR A 737 -39.21 -49.68 -13.23
N GLU A 738 -38.30 -50.56 -13.66
CA GLU A 738 -37.67 -51.54 -12.78
C GLU A 738 -36.85 -50.85 -11.67
N ALA A 739 -36.01 -49.87 -12.04
CA ALA A 739 -35.21 -49.12 -11.07
C ALA A 739 -36.09 -48.34 -10.08
N LYS A 740 -37.20 -47.77 -10.57
CA LYS A 740 -38.23 -47.08 -9.76
C LYS A 740 -38.90 -48.01 -8.75
N ILE A 741 -39.23 -49.25 -9.13
CA ILE A 741 -39.87 -50.21 -8.22
C ILE A 741 -38.88 -50.62 -7.12
N LYS A 742 -37.61 -50.84 -7.48
CA LYS A 742 -36.54 -51.26 -6.56
C LYS A 742 -36.21 -50.23 -5.47
N THR A 743 -36.52 -48.95 -5.67
CA THR A 743 -36.33 -47.91 -4.64
C THR A 743 -37.52 -47.76 -3.69
N GLY A 744 -38.67 -48.35 -3.99
CA GLY A 744 -39.83 -48.36 -3.08
C GLY A 744 -40.53 -47.00 -2.87
N TYR A 745 -40.30 -46.02 -3.74
CA TYR A 745 -40.85 -44.64 -3.78
C TYR A 745 -40.72 -43.73 -2.55
N GLU A 746 -40.53 -44.26 -1.36
CA GLU A 746 -39.97 -43.59 -0.18
C GLU A 746 -39.55 -44.70 0.78
N ASN A 747 -38.32 -45.17 0.64
CA ASN A 747 -37.84 -46.23 1.50
C ASN A 747 -37.74 -45.68 2.94
N TRP A 748 -38.67 -46.07 3.80
CA TRP A 748 -38.75 -45.70 5.22
C TRP A 748 -37.38 -45.70 5.90
N GLN A 749 -36.52 -46.66 5.53
CA GLN A 749 -35.14 -46.84 5.99
C GLN A 749 -34.25 -45.59 5.86
N ILE A 750 -34.41 -44.73 4.84
CA ILE A 750 -33.60 -43.50 4.70
C ILE A 750 -34.05 -42.42 5.69
N ASN A 751 -35.36 -42.22 5.85
CA ASN A 751 -35.88 -41.26 6.83
C ASN A 751 -35.71 -41.79 8.28
N THR A 752 -35.86 -43.10 8.50
CA THR A 752 -35.68 -43.77 9.79
C THR A 752 -34.21 -43.85 10.23
N ALA A 753 -33.24 -43.92 9.30
CA ALA A 753 -31.82 -43.87 9.64
C ALA A 753 -31.31 -42.45 9.94
N VAL A 754 -31.99 -41.41 9.45
CA VAL A 754 -31.59 -39.99 9.58
C VAL A 754 -32.28 -39.27 10.75
N HIS A 755 -33.48 -39.70 11.15
CA HIS A 755 -34.18 -39.18 12.34
C HIS A 755 -34.03 -40.17 13.51
N PHE A 756 -33.64 -39.69 14.70
CA PHE A 756 -33.34 -40.53 15.87
C PHE A 756 -34.56 -41.37 16.28
N ASN A 757 -34.53 -42.66 15.99
CA ASN A 757 -35.46 -43.67 16.51
C ASN A 757 -34.65 -44.73 17.25
N GLU A 758 -34.92 -44.94 18.55
CA GLU A 758 -34.21 -45.89 19.43
C GLU A 758 -34.24 -47.37 18.97
N TRP A 759 -34.97 -47.69 17.88
CA TRP A 759 -35.19 -49.06 17.40
C TRP A 759 -34.52 -49.41 16.06
N ALA A 760 -33.68 -48.54 15.47
CA ALA A 760 -33.07 -48.77 14.15
C ALA A 760 -31.53 -48.90 14.21
N ASP A 761 -31.03 -50.02 14.74
CA ASP A 761 -29.65 -50.48 14.52
C ASP A 761 -29.55 -51.18 13.16
N LEU A 762 -29.58 -50.38 12.08
CA LEU A 762 -29.33 -50.90 10.73
C LEU A 762 -27.83 -51.19 10.57
N ASN A 763 -27.49 -52.42 10.18
CA ASN A 763 -26.12 -52.81 9.86
C ASN A 763 -25.83 -52.65 8.37
N LYS A 764 -24.56 -52.77 7.98
CA LYS A 764 -24.12 -52.73 6.58
C LYS A 764 -24.96 -53.63 5.67
N GLU A 765 -25.29 -54.85 6.09
CA GLU A 765 -26.07 -55.79 5.27
C GLU A 765 -27.46 -55.24 4.90
N ASP A 766 -28.05 -54.41 5.75
CA ASP A 766 -29.39 -53.84 5.55
C ASP A 766 -29.37 -52.62 4.61
N PHE A 767 -28.27 -51.84 4.61
CA PHE A 767 -28.20 -50.57 3.89
C PHE A 767 -27.51 -50.66 2.51
N VAL A 768 -26.63 -51.65 2.28
CA VAL A 768 -26.00 -51.89 0.97
C VAL A 768 -27.02 -52.09 -0.17
N PRO A 769 -28.12 -52.86 0.00
CA PRO A 769 -29.16 -52.98 -1.02
C PRO A 769 -29.84 -51.64 -1.34
N VAL A 770 -30.04 -50.78 -0.33
CA VAL A 770 -30.66 -49.46 -0.48
C VAL A 770 -29.79 -48.56 -1.36
N VAL A 771 -28.49 -48.46 -1.04
CA VAL A 771 -27.52 -47.69 -1.84
C VAL A 771 -27.48 -48.19 -3.29
N SER A 772 -27.47 -49.51 -3.48
CA SER A 772 -27.44 -50.13 -4.82
C SER A 772 -28.70 -49.81 -5.64
N SER A 773 -29.88 -49.86 -5.02
CA SER A 773 -31.14 -49.49 -5.68
C SER A 773 -31.16 -48.02 -6.10
N PHE A 774 -30.73 -47.10 -5.24
CA PHE A 774 -30.67 -45.68 -5.57
C PHE A 774 -29.59 -45.33 -6.60
N ARG A 775 -28.45 -46.05 -6.61
CA ARG A 775 -27.42 -45.92 -7.65
C ARG A 775 -27.96 -46.31 -9.04
N ALA A 776 -28.70 -47.42 -9.13
CA ALA A 776 -29.35 -47.82 -10.37
C ALA A 776 -30.45 -46.83 -10.80
N PHE A 777 -31.22 -46.32 -9.83
CA PHE A 777 -32.31 -45.38 -10.07
C PHE A 777 -31.85 -44.03 -10.62
N THR A 778 -30.87 -43.40 -9.97
CA THR A 778 -30.28 -42.14 -10.46
C THR A 778 -29.63 -42.34 -11.84
N GLY A 779 -28.99 -43.49 -12.06
CA GLY A 779 -28.46 -43.89 -13.36
C GLY A 779 -29.50 -43.89 -14.50
N ALA A 780 -30.76 -44.24 -14.22
CA ALA A 780 -31.83 -44.27 -15.21
C ALA A 780 -32.21 -42.88 -15.76
N PHE A 781 -31.79 -41.79 -15.12
CA PHE A 781 -32.00 -40.41 -15.59
C PHE A 781 -30.86 -39.91 -16.49
N THR A 782 -29.81 -40.71 -16.69
CA THR A 782 -28.59 -40.27 -17.38
C THR A 782 -28.32 -41.07 -18.66
N CYS A 783 -27.64 -40.43 -19.60
CA CYS A 783 -27.20 -41.07 -20.83
C CYS A 783 -26.01 -41.99 -20.60
N GLN A 784 -26.07 -43.25 -21.03
CA GLN A 784 -24.94 -44.19 -20.91
C GLN A 784 -23.69 -43.80 -21.70
N THR A 785 -23.80 -42.88 -22.67
CA THR A 785 -22.67 -42.44 -23.50
C THR A 785 -21.93 -41.24 -22.90
N CYS A 786 -22.65 -40.20 -22.46
CA CYS A 786 -22.05 -38.97 -21.93
C CYS A 786 -22.19 -38.80 -20.42
N ASN A 787 -22.89 -39.70 -19.74
CA ASN A 787 -23.23 -39.63 -18.32
C ASN A 787 -23.87 -38.30 -17.92
N GLU A 788 -24.59 -37.66 -18.84
CA GLU A 788 -25.35 -36.45 -18.53
C GLU A 788 -26.81 -36.79 -18.32
N MET A 789 -27.42 -36.10 -17.35
CA MET A 789 -28.84 -36.19 -17.07
C MET A 789 -29.67 -35.69 -18.26
N PHE A 790 -30.75 -36.40 -18.55
CA PHE A 790 -31.69 -36.03 -19.59
C PHE A 790 -32.35 -34.68 -19.27
N PHE A 791 -32.59 -33.89 -20.31
CA PHE A 791 -33.21 -32.58 -20.20
C PHE A 791 -34.25 -32.35 -21.29
N VAL A 792 -35.21 -31.49 -21.00
CA VAL A 792 -36.24 -31.06 -21.94
C VAL A 792 -35.75 -29.88 -22.77
N ALA A 793 -36.00 -29.93 -24.08
CA ALA A 793 -35.76 -28.82 -25.00
C ALA A 793 -37.06 -28.41 -25.71
N PRO A 794 -37.27 -27.12 -26.03
CA PRO A 794 -36.53 -25.96 -25.51
C PRO A 794 -36.73 -25.76 -24.00
N ASP A 795 -35.82 -25.01 -23.40
CA ASP A 795 -35.76 -24.76 -21.95
C ASP A 795 -37.03 -24.05 -21.42
N ARG A 796 -37.65 -23.20 -22.25
CA ARG A 796 -38.94 -22.54 -21.97
C ARG A 796 -39.92 -22.75 -23.11
N GLY A 797 -41.22 -22.64 -22.80
CA GLY A 797 -42.29 -22.84 -23.78
C GLY A 797 -42.72 -24.30 -23.89
N ARG A 798 -43.21 -24.70 -25.08
CA ARG A 798 -43.69 -26.07 -25.31
C ARG A 798 -42.54 -27.08 -25.19
N LYS A 799 -42.77 -28.22 -24.55
CA LYS A 799 -41.76 -29.30 -24.45
C LYS A 799 -41.72 -30.05 -25.78
N GLU A 800 -40.63 -29.92 -26.54
CA GLU A 800 -40.51 -30.48 -27.90
C GLU A 800 -39.65 -31.74 -27.96
N GLY A 801 -38.64 -31.86 -27.09
CA GLY A 801 -37.77 -33.03 -27.07
C GLY A 801 -37.22 -33.36 -25.68
N LEU A 802 -36.91 -34.63 -25.45
CA LEU A 802 -36.11 -35.13 -24.33
C LEU A 802 -34.74 -35.55 -24.84
N ARG A 803 -33.67 -34.90 -24.36
CA ARG A 803 -32.32 -34.99 -24.94
C ARG A 803 -31.26 -35.25 -23.89
N CYS A 804 -30.08 -35.70 -24.33
CA CYS A 804 -28.83 -35.64 -23.59
C CYS A 804 -27.82 -34.73 -24.31
N GLY A 805 -26.77 -34.24 -23.63
CA GLY A 805 -25.87 -33.24 -24.23
C GLY A 805 -24.98 -33.76 -25.36
N CYS A 806 -24.71 -35.06 -25.45
CA CYS A 806 -23.99 -35.63 -26.60
C CYS A 806 -24.91 -35.97 -27.80
N GLY A 807 -26.23 -35.78 -27.68
CA GLY A 807 -27.19 -36.11 -28.73
C GLY A 807 -27.49 -37.61 -28.94
N ALA A 808 -26.80 -38.52 -28.24
CA ALA A 808 -27.04 -39.96 -28.35
C ALA A 808 -28.50 -40.35 -28.00
N LEU A 809 -29.10 -39.67 -27.01
CA LEU A 809 -30.53 -39.66 -26.77
C LEU A 809 -31.13 -38.35 -27.29
N ASN A 810 -32.05 -38.45 -28.24
CA ASN A 810 -32.87 -37.35 -28.74
C ASN A 810 -34.26 -37.89 -29.09
N LEU A 811 -35.20 -37.74 -28.16
CA LEU A 811 -36.56 -38.22 -28.30
C LEU A 811 -37.50 -37.04 -28.60
N ASN A 812 -38.25 -37.13 -29.69
CA ASN A 812 -39.28 -36.16 -30.02
C ASN A 812 -40.49 -36.31 -29.08
N LEU A 813 -41.05 -35.20 -28.59
CA LEU A 813 -42.23 -35.17 -27.73
C LEU A 813 -43.50 -34.70 -28.46
N LEU A 814 -43.39 -34.31 -29.74
CA LEU A 814 -44.51 -33.82 -30.55
C LEU A 814 -45.10 -34.94 -31.42
N GLN A 815 -46.42 -35.14 -31.33
CA GLN A 815 -47.12 -36.10 -32.17
C GLN A 815 -47.30 -35.55 -33.60
N LYS A 816 -47.46 -36.44 -34.56
CA LYS A 816 -47.72 -36.06 -35.96
C LYS A 816 -49.05 -35.30 -36.05
N GLY A 817 -49.00 -34.02 -36.40
CA GLY A 817 -50.17 -33.14 -36.55
C GLY A 817 -50.49 -32.24 -35.35
N THR A 818 -49.63 -32.23 -34.33
CA THR A 818 -49.67 -31.28 -33.19
C THR A 818 -48.49 -30.34 -33.21
#